data_AF-A0ABD7MCL6-F1
#
_entry.id   AF-A0ABD7MCL6-F1
#
_cell.length_a   1.000
_cell.length_b   1.000
_cell.length_c   1.000
_cell.angle_alpha   90.00
_cell.angle_beta   90.00
_cell.angle_gamma   90.00
#
_symmetry.space_group_name_H-M   'P 1'
#
loop_
_entity.id
_entity.type
_entity.pdbx_description
1 polymer ?
#
loop_
_entity_poly.entity_id
_entity_poly.type
_entity_poly.pdbx_seq_one_letter_code
_entity_poly.pdbx_strand_id
1 'polypeptide(L)'
;MGDIMRPIPFEELLTRIFDEYQQQRSIFGIPEQQFYSPVKGKTVSVFGETCATPVGPAAGPHTQLAQNIVTSWLTGGRFIELKTVQILDRLELEKPCIDAEDECFNTEWSTEFTLLKAWDEYLKAWFALHLLEAMLQPSDSGKSFIFNMSVGYNLEGIKQPPMQQFIDNMMDASDHPKFAQYRDTLNKLLQDDAFLARHGLQEKRENLQALPARIPTSMVQGVTLSTMHGCPPHEIEAICRYMLEEKGLNTFVKLNPTLLGYARVREILDVCGFGYIGLKEESFDHDLKLTQALEMLERLMVLAKEKSLGFGVKLTNTLGTINNKGALPGEEMYMSGRALFPLSINVAAVLSRAFDGKLPISYSGGASQLTIRDIFDTGIRPITMATDLLKPGGYLRLSACMRELEGSDAWGLDHVDVERLNRLAADALTMEYTQKHWKPEERIEVAEDLPLTDCYVAPCVTACAIKQDIPEYIRLLGEHRYADALELIYQRNALPAITGHICDHQCQYNCTRLDYDSALNIRELKKVALEKGWDEYKQRWHKPAGSGSRHPVAVIGAGPAGLAAGYFLARAGHPVTLFEREANAGGVVKNIIPQFRIPAELIQHDIDFVAAHGVKFEYGCSPDLTVEQLKNQGFHYVLIATGTDKNSGVKLAGDNQNVWKSLPFLREYNKGTALKLGKHVVVVGAGNTAMDCARAALRVPGVEKATIVYRRSLQEMPAWREEYEEALHDGVEFRFLNNPERFDADGTLTLRVMSLGEPDEKGRRRPVETNETVTLHVDSLITAIGEQQDTEALNAMGVPLDKNGWPDVDHNGETRLTDVFMIGDVQRGPSSIVAAVGTARRATDAILSRENIRSHQNDKYWNNVNPAEIYQRKGDISITLVNSDDRDAFVAQEAARCLECNYVCNKCVDVCPNRANVSIAVPGFQNRFQTLHLDAYCNECGNCAQFCPWNGKPYEDKITVFSLAQDFDNSSTPGFLVEDCRVRVRLNNQSWVLNIDSEGQFNNVPPELNDMCRIISHVHQHHHYLLGRVEV
;
A
#
# COMPACT_ATOMS: atom_id res chain seq x y z
N MET A 1 16.40 -21.62 8.00
CA MET A 1 16.59 -20.27 8.56
C MET A 1 16.36 -20.36 10.05
N GLY A 2 17.08 -19.56 10.84
CA GLY A 2 16.77 -19.43 12.26
C GLY A 2 15.85 -18.23 12.41
N ASP A 3 14.60 -18.44 12.81
CA ASP A 3 13.64 -17.40 13.22
C ASP A 3 14.06 -16.68 14.52
N ILE A 4 15.36 -16.61 14.79
CA ILE A 4 15.96 -16.25 16.05
C ILE A 4 16.57 -14.86 15.92
N MET A 5 15.92 -13.89 16.55
CA MET A 5 16.54 -12.58 16.75
C MET A 5 17.75 -12.70 17.67
N ARG A 6 18.88 -12.13 17.22
CA ARG A 6 20.15 -12.07 17.94
C ARG A 6 20.41 -10.65 18.41
N PRO A 7 20.36 -10.39 19.73
CA PRO A 7 20.74 -9.11 20.29
C PRO A 7 22.16 -8.71 19.87
N ILE A 8 22.38 -7.40 19.72
CA ILE A 8 23.71 -6.85 19.46
C ILE A 8 24.37 -6.42 20.78
N PRO A 9 25.67 -6.68 20.98
CA PRO A 9 26.41 -6.12 22.11
C PRO A 9 26.32 -4.59 22.13
N PHE A 10 26.35 -3.99 23.32
CA PHE A 10 26.20 -2.54 23.48
C PHE A 10 27.24 -1.73 22.70
N GLU A 11 28.50 -2.18 22.66
CA GLU A 11 29.56 -1.53 21.88
C GLU A 11 29.24 -1.54 20.38
N GLU A 12 28.77 -2.68 19.84
CA GLU A 12 28.37 -2.82 18.44
C GLU A 12 27.14 -1.95 18.10
N LEU A 13 26.19 -1.82 19.04
CA LEU A 13 25.06 -0.89 18.90
C LEU A 13 25.53 0.56 18.75
N LEU A 14 26.46 1.01 19.60
CA LEU A 14 27.01 2.36 19.53
C LEU A 14 27.82 2.57 18.24
N THR A 15 28.67 1.61 17.86
CA THR A 15 29.39 1.61 16.58
C THR A 15 28.41 1.78 15.42
N ARG A 16 27.35 0.98 15.38
CA ARG A 16 26.33 1.08 14.33
C ARG A 16 25.64 2.43 14.28
N ILE A 17 25.23 2.98 15.42
CA ILE A 17 24.60 4.32 15.47
C ILE A 17 25.54 5.38 14.91
N PHE A 18 26.79 5.42 15.38
CA PHE A 18 27.69 6.54 15.10
C PHE A 18 28.41 6.43 13.77
N ASP A 19 28.80 5.23 13.34
CA ASP A 19 29.44 5.04 12.04
C ASP A 19 28.44 5.22 10.91
N GLU A 20 27.18 4.76 11.07
CA GLU A 20 26.12 5.05 10.12
C GLU A 20 25.85 6.57 10.05
N TYR A 21 25.74 7.24 11.20
CA TYR A 21 25.49 8.68 11.24
C TYR A 21 26.62 9.48 10.59
N GLN A 22 27.87 9.07 10.78
CA GLN A 22 29.01 9.72 10.15
C GLN A 22 29.04 9.51 8.64
N GLN A 23 28.80 8.28 8.18
CA GLN A 23 28.99 7.92 6.77
C GLN A 23 27.77 8.28 5.91
N GLN A 24 26.56 8.19 6.47
CA GLN A 24 25.31 8.29 5.73
C GLN A 24 24.38 9.41 6.20
N ARG A 25 24.70 10.10 7.30
CA ARG A 25 23.79 11.06 7.97
C ARG A 25 22.42 10.44 8.27
N SER A 26 22.43 9.17 8.67
CA SER A 26 21.24 8.43 9.12
C SER A 26 21.56 7.60 10.37
N ILE A 27 20.52 7.24 11.13
CA ILE A 27 20.64 6.25 12.20
C ILE A 27 19.58 5.19 11.96
N PHE A 28 20.01 3.93 11.88
CA PHE A 28 19.18 2.78 11.54
C PHE A 28 18.33 3.00 10.29
N GLY A 29 18.86 3.70 9.29
CA GLY A 29 18.22 4.04 8.02
C GLY A 29 17.18 5.17 8.08
N ILE A 30 17.05 5.88 9.21
CA ILE A 30 16.29 7.13 9.29
C ILE A 30 17.23 8.30 8.98
N PRO A 31 17.03 9.06 7.90
CA PRO A 31 17.85 10.23 7.59
C PRO A 31 17.73 11.32 8.68
N GLU A 32 18.82 12.03 8.94
CA GLU A 32 18.87 13.11 9.94
C GLU A 32 17.79 14.18 9.73
N GLN A 33 17.43 14.48 8.48
CA GLN A 33 16.39 15.46 8.15
C GLN A 33 14.99 15.03 8.63
N GLN A 34 14.80 13.76 8.97
CA GLN A 34 13.55 13.21 9.51
C GLN A 34 13.58 13.06 11.04
N PHE A 35 14.68 13.43 11.71
CA PHE A 35 14.73 13.42 13.17
C PHE A 35 13.78 14.46 13.74
N TYR A 36 12.80 14.00 14.53
CA TYR A 36 11.81 14.88 15.13
C TYR A 36 12.37 15.57 16.37
N SER A 37 12.26 16.90 16.40
CA SER A 37 12.63 17.73 17.55
C SER A 37 11.37 18.30 18.21
N PRO A 38 11.07 17.98 19.48
CA PRO A 38 9.87 18.47 20.16
C PRO A 38 9.80 20.00 20.24
N VAL A 39 8.59 20.55 20.13
CA VAL A 39 8.32 21.98 20.32
C VAL A 39 8.53 22.37 21.78
N LYS A 40 9.37 23.38 22.04
CA LYS A 40 9.63 23.88 23.39
C LYS A 40 8.34 24.36 24.08
N GLY A 41 8.21 24.05 25.36
CA GLY A 41 7.05 24.44 26.19
C GLY A 41 5.82 23.55 26.05
N LYS A 42 5.84 22.56 25.14
CA LYS A 42 4.79 21.55 24.98
C LYS A 42 5.28 20.22 25.54
N THR A 43 4.79 19.88 26.73
CA THR A 43 5.12 18.63 27.42
C THR A 43 3.86 18.05 28.02
N VAL A 44 3.83 16.74 28.21
CA VAL A 44 2.78 16.06 28.99
C VAL A 44 3.36 15.44 30.24
N SER A 45 2.57 15.39 31.30
CA SER A 45 2.91 14.61 32.49
C SER A 45 2.13 13.31 32.48
N VAL A 46 2.82 12.19 32.72
CA VAL A 46 2.20 10.88 32.95
C VAL A 46 2.61 10.44 34.34
N PHE A 47 1.66 10.47 35.27
CA PHE A 47 1.86 10.10 36.67
C PHE A 47 3.06 10.79 37.35
N GLY A 48 3.30 12.06 37.03
CA GLY A 48 4.38 12.87 37.62
C GLY A 48 5.71 12.81 36.85
N GLU A 49 5.87 11.87 35.91
CA GLU A 49 6.99 11.91 34.96
C GLU A 49 6.67 12.88 33.80
N THR A 50 7.69 13.56 33.28
CA THR A 50 7.54 14.48 32.14
C THR A 50 7.94 13.78 30.85
N CYS A 51 7.14 13.98 29.80
CA CYS A 51 7.34 13.44 28.47
C CYS A 51 7.24 14.58 27.43
N ALA A 52 8.22 14.68 26.53
CA ALA A 52 8.25 15.76 25.54
C ALA A 52 7.22 15.58 24.42
N THR A 53 6.70 14.36 24.23
CA THR A 53 5.58 14.10 23.32
C THR A 53 4.58 13.15 23.98
N PRO A 54 3.27 13.30 23.69
CA PRO A 54 2.25 12.38 24.20
C PRO A 54 2.14 11.08 23.41
N VAL A 55 2.95 10.92 22.34
CA VAL A 55 2.87 9.79 21.40
C VAL A 55 4.08 8.87 21.58
N GLY A 56 3.89 7.58 21.32
CA GLY A 56 5.00 6.64 21.13
C GLY A 56 4.56 5.25 20.68
N PRO A 57 5.47 4.28 20.63
CA PRO A 57 5.12 2.91 20.25
C PRO A 57 4.36 2.20 21.38
N ALA A 58 3.39 1.38 21.02
CA ALA A 58 2.69 0.49 21.96
C ALA A 58 3.55 -0.75 22.27
N ALA A 59 3.19 -1.49 23.32
CA ALA A 59 3.79 -2.79 23.63
C ALA A 59 3.67 -3.76 22.44
N GLY A 60 4.72 -3.85 21.63
CA GLY A 60 4.68 -4.48 20.32
C GLY A 60 6.08 -4.66 19.72
N PRO A 61 6.20 -5.09 18.47
CA PRO A 61 7.50 -5.42 17.88
C PRO A 61 8.44 -4.19 17.80
N HIS A 62 7.91 -2.98 17.70
CA HIS A 62 8.68 -1.72 17.72
C HIS A 62 9.36 -1.39 19.06
N THR A 63 9.13 -2.17 20.10
CA THR A 63 9.75 -1.98 21.43
C THR A 63 10.48 -3.23 21.93
N GLN A 64 10.85 -4.15 21.03
CA GLN A 64 11.51 -5.41 21.39
C GLN A 64 13.04 -5.32 21.37
N LEU A 65 13.61 -4.61 20.40
CA LEU A 65 15.05 -4.43 20.23
C LEU A 65 15.47 -2.99 20.55
N ALA A 66 16.70 -2.80 21.02
CA ALA A 66 17.23 -1.48 21.35
C ALA A 66 17.19 -0.52 20.15
N GLN A 67 17.52 -0.98 18.94
CA GLN A 67 17.44 -0.15 17.74
C GLN A 67 15.99 0.27 17.39
N ASN A 68 15.00 -0.56 17.72
CA ASN A 68 13.59 -0.24 17.46
C ASN A 68 13.17 0.94 18.35
N ILE A 69 13.51 0.87 19.63
CA ILE A 69 13.27 1.92 20.63
C ILE A 69 13.98 3.23 20.25
N VAL A 70 15.25 3.14 19.84
CA VAL A 70 16.00 4.31 19.34
C VAL A 70 15.33 4.92 18.11
N THR A 71 14.87 4.09 17.17
CA THR A 71 14.19 4.56 15.95
C THR A 71 12.86 5.25 16.27
N SER A 72 12.07 4.71 17.20
CA SER A 72 10.86 5.38 17.72
C SER A 72 11.18 6.73 18.34
N TRP A 73 12.26 6.84 19.11
CA TRP A 73 12.67 8.12 19.68
C TRP A 73 13.14 9.11 18.61
N LEU A 74 13.95 8.69 17.64
CA LEU A 74 14.38 9.57 16.56
C LEU A 74 13.20 10.18 15.78
N THR A 75 12.09 9.46 15.70
CA THR A 75 10.87 9.85 14.97
C THR A 75 9.78 10.42 15.88
N GLY A 76 10.11 10.84 17.11
CA GLY A 76 9.21 11.63 17.96
C GLY A 76 8.39 10.84 18.97
N GLY A 77 8.52 9.52 19.03
CA GLY A 77 7.98 8.73 20.14
C GLY A 77 8.72 9.03 21.45
N ARG A 78 8.00 9.42 22.51
CA ARG A 78 8.60 9.68 23.84
C ARG A 78 7.94 8.90 24.96
N PHE A 79 6.68 8.49 24.82
CA PHE A 79 6.07 7.51 25.73
C PHE A 79 6.23 6.11 25.16
N ILE A 80 7.21 5.35 25.66
CA ILE A 80 7.62 4.07 25.09
C ILE A 80 7.08 2.96 25.98
N GLU A 81 6.02 2.31 25.52
CA GLU A 81 5.45 1.16 26.21
C GLU A 81 6.20 -0.10 25.79
N LEU A 82 7.01 -0.64 26.70
CA LEU A 82 7.92 -1.74 26.39
C LEU A 82 7.15 -3.04 26.10
N LYS A 83 7.73 -3.92 25.29
CA LYS A 83 7.08 -5.18 24.89
C LYS A 83 6.76 -6.02 26.12
N THR A 84 5.53 -6.54 26.17
CA THR A 84 5.04 -7.33 27.31
C THR A 84 5.91 -8.55 27.55
N VAL A 85 6.38 -8.69 28.79
CA VAL A 85 7.18 -9.84 29.24
C VAL A 85 6.36 -10.87 30.00
N GLN A 86 6.78 -12.14 29.93
CA GLN A 86 6.20 -13.29 30.64
C GLN A 86 7.31 -14.29 31.02
N ILE A 87 6.98 -15.28 31.86
CA ILE A 87 7.96 -16.25 32.40
C ILE A 87 8.36 -17.33 31.39
N LEU A 88 7.54 -17.56 30.36
CA LEU A 88 7.85 -18.55 29.33
C LEU A 88 9.06 -18.07 28.51
N ASP A 89 10.22 -18.62 28.81
CA ASP A 89 11.54 -18.18 28.29
C ASP A 89 11.71 -18.37 26.78
N ARG A 90 10.95 -19.27 26.14
CA ARG A 90 10.94 -19.44 24.68
C ARG A 90 9.55 -19.84 24.20
N LEU A 91 8.94 -18.98 23.38
CA LEU A 91 7.69 -19.29 22.69
C LEU A 91 8.03 -19.97 21.36
N GLU A 92 7.46 -21.14 21.10
CA GLU A 92 7.40 -21.69 19.75
C GLU A 92 6.21 -21.05 19.05
N LEU A 93 6.49 -20.21 18.05
CA LEU A 93 5.48 -19.45 17.32
C LEU A 93 5.53 -19.83 15.86
N GLU A 94 4.40 -20.24 15.31
CA GLU A 94 4.30 -20.43 13.87
C GLU A 94 4.41 -19.07 13.16
N LYS A 95 5.24 -19.02 12.11
CA LYS A 95 5.52 -17.83 11.30
C LYS A 95 4.92 -18.02 9.90
N PRO A 96 4.49 -16.96 9.19
CA PRO A 96 4.51 -15.56 9.62
C PRO A 96 3.50 -15.27 10.74
N CYS A 97 3.75 -14.25 11.56
CA CYS A 97 2.92 -13.91 12.71
C CYS A 97 2.23 -12.53 12.64
N ILE A 98 2.45 -11.77 11.57
CA ILE A 98 1.87 -10.43 11.34
C ILE A 98 1.32 -10.31 9.92
N ASP A 99 0.09 -9.83 9.81
CA ASP A 99 -0.55 -9.41 8.56
C ASP A 99 -1.19 -8.04 8.78
N ALA A 100 -0.62 -6.99 8.18
CA ALA A 100 -1.03 -5.59 8.39
C ALA A 100 -1.62 -4.90 7.14
N GLU A 101 -2.10 -5.66 6.15
CA GLU A 101 -2.58 -5.15 4.85
C GLU A 101 -3.68 -4.08 4.97
N ASP A 102 -4.65 -4.29 5.86
CA ASP A 102 -5.77 -3.37 6.10
C ASP A 102 -5.98 -3.16 7.61
N GLU A 103 -6.72 -4.04 8.26
CA GLU A 103 -6.55 -4.28 9.69
C GLU A 103 -5.23 -5.03 9.91
N CYS A 104 -4.68 -4.92 11.12
CA CYS A 104 -3.53 -5.74 11.47
C CYS A 104 -3.98 -6.92 12.33
N PHE A 105 -3.70 -8.11 11.83
CA PHE A 105 -3.86 -9.37 12.54
C PHE A 105 -2.50 -9.88 12.98
N ASN A 106 -2.43 -10.41 14.20
CA ASN A 106 -1.23 -11.06 14.72
C ASN A 106 -1.57 -12.28 15.58
N THR A 107 -0.65 -13.24 15.63
CA THR A 107 -0.75 -14.46 16.45
C THR A 107 0.15 -14.44 17.69
N GLU A 108 0.95 -13.37 17.87
CA GLU A 108 1.93 -13.21 18.94
C GLU A 108 1.63 -12.02 19.86
N TRP A 109 1.63 -12.24 21.18
CA TRP A 109 1.33 -11.22 22.20
C TRP A 109 2.58 -10.68 22.92
N SER A 110 3.55 -11.53 23.19
CA SER A 110 4.62 -11.32 24.18
C SER A 110 5.99 -11.27 23.52
N THR A 111 6.98 -10.73 24.22
CA THR A 111 8.38 -10.74 23.75
C THR A 111 8.84 -12.15 23.37
N GLU A 112 9.62 -12.25 22.31
CA GLU A 112 10.30 -13.50 21.90
C GLU A 112 11.61 -13.71 22.69
N PHE A 113 12.01 -12.72 23.49
CA PHE A 113 13.18 -12.80 24.35
C PHE A 113 12.86 -13.34 25.74
N THR A 114 13.85 -14.03 26.33
CA THR A 114 13.86 -14.29 27.77
C THR A 114 13.81 -12.97 28.54
N LEU A 115 13.37 -13.03 29.81
CA LEU A 115 13.32 -11.86 30.68
C LEU A 115 14.67 -11.11 30.76
N LEU A 116 15.76 -11.86 30.84
CA LEU A 116 17.11 -11.31 30.90
C LEU A 116 17.50 -10.58 29.59
N LYS A 117 17.19 -11.18 28.44
CA LYS A 117 17.49 -10.58 27.13
C LYS A 117 16.64 -9.34 26.87
N ALA A 118 15.35 -9.39 27.21
CA ALA A 118 14.45 -8.24 27.08
C ALA A 118 14.93 -7.07 27.95
N TRP A 119 15.25 -7.31 29.22
CA TRP A 119 15.81 -6.30 30.12
C TRP A 119 17.11 -5.70 29.58
N ASP A 120 17.99 -6.54 29.03
CA ASP A 120 19.26 -6.09 28.45
C ASP A 120 19.07 -5.14 27.27
N GLU A 121 18.15 -5.44 26.36
CA GLU A 121 17.81 -4.55 25.24
C GLU A 121 17.26 -3.21 25.73
N TYR A 122 16.44 -3.22 26.79
CA TYR A 122 15.91 -1.99 27.40
C TYR A 122 17.03 -1.16 28.03
N LEU A 123 17.98 -1.81 28.71
CA LEU A 123 19.16 -1.14 29.27
C LEU A 123 20.05 -0.54 28.17
N LYS A 124 20.31 -1.27 27.08
CA LYS A 124 21.05 -0.74 25.91
C LYS A 124 20.38 0.50 25.36
N ALA A 125 19.06 0.44 25.15
CA ALA A 125 18.28 1.58 24.66
C ALA A 125 18.32 2.76 25.64
N TRP A 126 18.23 2.51 26.95
CA TRP A 126 18.30 3.54 27.99
C TRP A 126 19.58 4.39 27.89
N PHE A 127 20.74 3.73 27.86
CA PHE A 127 22.02 4.42 27.70
C PHE A 127 22.15 5.12 26.34
N ALA A 128 21.72 4.46 25.25
CA ALA A 128 21.78 5.04 23.91
C ALA A 128 20.92 6.29 23.77
N LEU A 129 19.70 6.30 24.32
CA LEU A 129 18.79 7.44 24.26
C LEU A 129 19.31 8.63 25.06
N HIS A 130 19.85 8.42 26.27
CA HIS A 130 20.47 9.50 27.04
C HIS A 130 21.66 10.13 26.31
N LEU A 131 22.47 9.32 25.62
CA LEU A 131 23.56 9.79 24.79
C LEU A 131 23.05 10.59 23.59
N LEU A 132 22.10 10.05 22.83
CA LEU A 132 21.51 10.71 21.67
C LEU A 132 20.80 12.01 22.04
N GLU A 133 20.09 12.04 23.16
CA GLU A 133 19.47 13.25 23.70
C GLU A 133 20.52 14.32 24.01
N ALA A 134 21.57 13.99 24.78
CA ALA A 134 22.64 14.95 25.10
C ALA A 134 23.36 15.48 23.85
N MET A 135 23.48 14.64 22.80
CA MET A 135 24.15 14.98 21.56
C MET A 135 23.28 15.78 20.59
N LEU A 136 22.01 15.40 20.40
CA LEU A 136 21.15 15.93 19.34
C LEU A 136 20.13 16.92 19.86
N GLN A 137 19.56 16.68 21.05
CA GLN A 137 18.42 17.43 21.60
C GLN A 137 18.58 17.64 23.12
N PRO A 138 19.62 18.37 23.58
CA PRO A 138 19.86 18.54 25.01
C PRO A 138 18.65 19.21 25.66
N SER A 139 18.12 18.55 26.69
CA SER A 139 16.93 18.99 27.42
C SER A 139 17.31 19.78 28.66
N ASP A 140 16.63 20.92 28.86
CA ASP A 140 16.81 21.78 30.04
C ASP A 140 16.08 21.23 31.29
N SER A 141 15.19 20.25 31.14
CA SER A 141 14.25 19.77 32.17
C SER A 141 14.43 18.30 32.58
N GLY A 142 15.60 17.69 32.30
CA GLY A 142 15.87 16.26 32.52
C GLY A 142 15.62 15.41 31.28
N LYS A 143 15.25 14.13 31.41
CA LYS A 143 14.98 13.24 30.27
C LYS A 143 13.69 13.63 29.53
N SER A 144 13.65 13.50 28.20
CA SER A 144 12.48 13.83 27.37
C SER A 144 11.48 12.69 27.18
N PHE A 145 11.79 11.49 27.68
CA PHE A 145 11.06 10.26 27.39
C PHE A 145 10.76 9.43 28.64
N ILE A 146 9.74 8.58 28.54
CA ILE A 146 9.29 7.67 29.60
C ILE A 146 9.34 6.25 29.04
N PHE A 147 9.99 5.34 29.78
CA PHE A 147 9.79 3.91 29.59
C PHE A 147 8.68 3.47 30.55
N ASN A 148 7.67 2.80 30.01
CA ASN A 148 6.62 2.18 30.81
C ASN A 148 6.70 0.67 30.59
N MET A 149 7.03 -0.09 31.65
CA MET A 149 7.19 -1.53 31.53
C MET A 149 5.83 -2.18 31.23
N SER A 150 5.81 -3.33 30.53
CA SER A 150 4.59 -4.11 30.36
C SER A 150 4.81 -5.54 30.86
N VAL A 151 3.94 -5.99 31.76
CA VAL A 151 4.01 -7.31 32.39
C VAL A 151 2.70 -8.05 32.14
N GLY A 152 2.78 -9.30 31.69
CA GLY A 152 1.60 -10.12 31.41
C GLY A 152 1.73 -11.54 31.96
N TYR A 153 1.17 -11.78 33.14
CA TYR A 153 1.01 -13.11 33.73
C TYR A 153 0.01 -13.06 34.91
N ASN A 154 -0.32 -14.21 35.50
CA ASN A 154 -1.04 -14.25 36.77
C ASN A 154 -0.16 -13.78 37.95
N LEU A 155 -0.76 -13.47 39.10
CA LEU A 155 -0.07 -12.94 40.28
C LEU A 155 1.00 -13.90 40.80
N GLU A 156 0.71 -15.21 40.78
CA GLU A 156 1.65 -16.24 41.20
C GLU A 156 2.95 -16.16 40.39
N GLY A 157 2.83 -16.10 39.06
CA GLY A 157 4.00 -15.97 38.20
C GLY A 157 4.66 -14.61 38.30
N ILE A 158 3.91 -13.52 38.48
CA ILE A 158 4.51 -12.20 38.73
C ILE A 158 5.42 -12.24 39.96
N LYS A 159 5.04 -13.01 40.98
CA LYS A 159 5.82 -13.20 42.21
C LYS A 159 6.97 -14.20 42.07
N GLN A 160 7.12 -14.89 40.94
CA GLN A 160 8.23 -15.82 40.75
C GLN A 160 9.58 -15.08 40.68
N PRO A 161 10.67 -15.68 41.21
CA PRO A 161 11.96 -15.01 41.29
C PRO A 161 12.49 -14.39 39.97
N PRO A 162 12.37 -15.03 38.79
CA PRO A 162 12.83 -14.43 37.55
C PRO A 162 12.08 -13.15 37.17
N MET A 163 10.76 -13.13 37.35
CA MET A 163 9.93 -11.95 37.06
C MET A 163 10.17 -10.85 38.09
N GLN A 164 10.35 -11.20 39.35
CA GLN A 164 10.74 -10.25 40.40
C GLN A 164 12.08 -9.60 40.08
N GLN A 165 13.09 -10.40 39.72
CA GLN A 165 14.39 -9.88 39.31
C GLN A 165 14.28 -8.95 38.11
N PHE A 166 13.45 -9.28 37.10
CA PHE A 166 13.18 -8.38 35.98
C PHE A 166 12.58 -7.04 36.45
N ILE A 167 11.49 -7.09 37.24
CA ILE A 167 10.80 -5.88 37.74
C ILE A 167 11.75 -5.03 38.59
N ASP A 168 12.46 -5.65 39.52
CA ASP A 168 13.36 -4.96 40.45
C ASP A 168 14.52 -4.30 39.69
N ASN A 169 15.11 -4.98 38.70
CA ASN A 169 16.16 -4.38 37.86
C ASN A 169 15.64 -3.28 36.92
N MET A 170 14.35 -3.27 36.56
CA MET A 170 13.74 -2.17 35.80
C MET A 170 13.53 -0.94 36.70
N MET A 171 13.14 -1.18 37.96
CA MET A 171 12.95 -0.15 38.98
C MET A 171 14.26 0.47 39.45
N ASP A 172 15.29 -0.35 39.66
CA ASP A 172 16.63 0.09 40.03
C ASP A 172 17.70 -0.91 39.56
N ALA A 173 18.51 -0.48 38.59
CA ALA A 173 19.60 -1.27 38.03
C ALA A 173 20.95 -1.03 38.74
N SER A 174 21.01 -0.27 39.85
CA SER A 174 22.27 0.16 40.49
C SER A 174 23.22 -0.99 40.82
N ASP A 175 22.66 -2.12 41.27
CA ASP A 175 23.40 -3.28 41.73
C ASP A 175 23.66 -4.30 40.61
N HIS A 176 23.07 -4.10 39.42
CA HIS A 176 23.23 -5.02 38.30
C HIS A 176 24.58 -4.79 37.59
N PRO A 177 25.44 -5.82 37.41
CA PRO A 177 26.77 -5.66 36.82
C PRO A 177 26.78 -5.03 35.42
N LYS A 178 25.77 -5.35 34.60
CA LYS A 178 25.64 -4.76 33.26
C LYS A 178 25.41 -3.25 33.26
N PHE A 179 24.77 -2.68 34.29
CA PHE A 179 24.61 -1.22 34.38
C PHE A 179 25.99 -0.54 34.51
N ALA A 180 26.82 -1.05 35.43
CA ALA A 180 28.19 -0.57 35.59
C ALA A 180 29.01 -0.78 34.31
N GLN A 181 28.87 -1.95 33.66
CA GLN A 181 29.53 -2.24 32.40
C GLN A 181 29.18 -1.22 31.30
N TYR A 182 27.90 -0.95 31.07
CA TYR A 182 27.46 -0.03 30.01
C TYR A 182 27.83 1.42 30.32
N ARG A 183 27.77 1.81 31.60
CA ARG A 183 28.30 3.09 32.06
C ARG A 183 29.80 3.22 31.77
N ASP A 184 30.59 2.19 32.05
CA ASP A 184 32.03 2.21 31.85
C ASP A 184 32.39 2.19 30.36
N THR A 185 31.67 1.40 29.54
CA THR A 185 31.77 1.42 28.08
C THR A 185 31.46 2.81 27.53
N LEU A 186 30.36 3.43 27.95
CA LEU A 186 29.99 4.78 27.54
C LEU A 186 31.03 5.81 27.99
N ASN A 187 31.53 5.70 29.22
CA ASN A 187 32.58 6.58 29.72
C ASN A 187 33.86 6.46 28.87
N LYS A 188 34.31 5.25 28.54
CA LYS A 188 35.48 5.06 27.65
C LYS A 188 35.26 5.74 26.30
N LEU A 189 34.08 5.58 25.69
CA LEU A 189 33.75 6.21 24.42
C LEU A 189 33.79 7.75 24.51
N LEU A 190 33.25 8.34 25.58
CA LEU A 190 33.19 9.79 25.76
C LEU A 190 34.50 10.42 26.27
N GLN A 191 35.45 9.60 26.73
CA GLN A 191 36.83 10.02 27.02
C GLN A 191 37.74 9.93 25.78
N ASP A 192 37.30 9.29 24.69
CA ASP A 192 38.06 9.22 23.44
C ASP A 192 37.96 10.55 22.67
N ASP A 193 39.05 11.32 22.71
CA ASP A 193 39.19 12.58 21.98
C ASP A 193 38.99 12.42 20.46
N ALA A 194 39.37 11.28 19.89
CA ALA A 194 39.20 11.00 18.47
C ALA A 194 37.73 10.79 18.13
N PHE A 195 36.97 10.07 18.98
CA PHE A 195 35.52 9.94 18.84
C PHE A 195 34.83 11.32 18.90
N LEU A 196 35.13 12.11 19.93
CA LEU A 196 34.52 13.45 20.08
C LEU A 196 34.86 14.36 18.90
N ALA A 197 36.10 14.33 18.40
CA ALA A 197 36.51 15.12 17.24
C ALA A 197 35.81 14.66 15.95
N ARG A 198 35.76 13.34 15.72
CA ARG A 198 35.15 12.71 14.54
C ARG A 198 33.67 13.07 14.39
N HIS A 199 32.95 13.19 15.51
CA HIS A 199 31.52 13.52 15.51
C HIS A 199 31.22 15.00 15.81
N GLY A 200 32.24 15.86 15.86
CA GLY A 200 32.05 17.31 16.08
C GLY A 200 31.49 17.65 17.47
N LEU A 201 31.75 16.82 18.48
CA LEU A 201 31.18 16.94 19.83
C LEU A 201 32.09 17.67 20.82
N GLN A 202 33.17 18.29 20.34
CA GLN A 202 34.18 18.94 21.17
C GLN A 202 33.60 20.05 22.06
N GLU A 203 32.67 20.85 21.53
CA GLU A 203 32.00 21.92 22.29
C GLU A 203 31.08 21.38 23.39
N LYS A 204 30.65 20.12 23.29
CA LYS A 204 29.80 19.43 24.27
C LYS A 204 30.60 18.52 25.21
N ARG A 205 31.94 18.52 25.13
CA ARG A 205 32.83 17.61 25.85
C ARG A 205 32.51 17.50 27.33
N GLU A 206 32.48 18.62 28.06
CA GLU A 206 32.27 18.60 29.52
C GLU A 206 30.91 17.97 29.87
N ASN A 207 29.85 18.33 29.15
CA ASN A 207 28.54 17.78 29.37
C ASN A 207 28.49 16.27 29.04
N LEU A 208 29.09 15.86 27.92
CA LEU A 208 29.11 14.45 27.53
C LEU A 208 29.96 13.61 28.48
N GLN A 209 31.13 14.06 28.90
CA GLN A 209 31.99 13.34 29.84
C GLN A 209 31.36 13.16 31.23
N ALA A 210 30.49 14.09 31.64
CA ALA A 210 29.71 13.96 32.87
C ALA A 210 28.39 13.18 32.69
N LEU A 211 28.00 12.77 31.47
CA LEU A 211 26.75 12.06 31.20
C LEU A 211 26.69 10.67 31.86
N PRO A 212 27.71 9.79 31.77
CA PRO A 212 27.60 8.43 32.31
C PRO A 212 27.29 8.40 33.81
N ALA A 213 27.74 9.40 34.57
CA ALA A 213 27.47 9.53 36.00
C ALA A 213 26.07 10.06 36.32
N ARG A 214 25.37 10.67 35.34
CA ARG A 214 24.03 11.27 35.49
C ARG A 214 22.90 10.39 34.96
N ILE A 215 23.22 9.32 34.21
CA ILE A 215 22.21 8.38 33.74
C ILE A 215 21.53 7.72 34.95
N PRO A 216 20.20 7.83 35.10
CA PRO A 216 19.49 7.22 36.22
C PRO A 216 19.59 5.70 36.20
N THR A 217 19.69 5.10 37.39
CA THR A 217 19.61 3.64 37.57
C THR A 217 18.18 3.11 37.47
N SER A 218 17.20 3.96 37.75
CA SER A 218 15.78 3.66 37.58
C SER A 218 15.34 3.94 36.16
N MET A 219 14.96 2.89 35.42
CA MET A 219 14.51 3.00 34.03
C MET A 219 13.01 3.31 33.95
N VAL A 220 12.22 2.86 34.92
CA VAL A 220 10.76 3.00 34.91
C VAL A 220 10.19 3.40 36.26
N GLN A 221 9.10 4.16 36.24
CA GLN A 221 8.27 4.43 37.42
C GLN A 221 6.83 3.94 37.23
N GLY A 222 6.52 3.32 36.08
CA GLY A 222 5.19 2.87 35.71
C GLY A 222 5.17 1.50 35.02
N VAL A 223 4.05 0.80 35.17
CA VAL A 223 3.75 -0.50 34.56
C VAL A 223 2.38 -0.50 33.89
N THR A 224 2.29 -1.03 32.67
CA THR A 224 1.03 -1.52 32.09
C THR A 224 0.88 -3.01 32.38
N LEU A 225 -0.25 -3.38 32.97
CA LEU A 225 -0.62 -4.77 33.19
C LEU A 225 -1.41 -5.30 32.00
N SER A 226 -0.84 -6.28 31.31
CA SER A 226 -1.49 -7.00 30.22
C SER A 226 -2.12 -8.28 30.77
N THR A 227 -3.43 -8.29 30.99
CA THR A 227 -4.14 -9.46 31.50
C THR A 227 -4.47 -10.42 30.36
N MET A 228 -4.33 -11.73 30.59
CA MET A 228 -4.75 -12.75 29.63
C MET A 228 -6.28 -12.73 29.43
N HIS A 229 -6.76 -13.14 28.26
CA HIS A 229 -8.19 -13.36 28.04
C HIS A 229 -8.73 -14.36 29.05
N GLY A 230 -9.91 -14.07 29.61
CA GLY A 230 -10.51 -14.86 30.68
C GLY A 230 -9.87 -14.70 32.06
N CYS A 231 -8.95 -13.75 32.26
CA CYS A 231 -8.37 -13.49 33.58
C CYS A 231 -9.46 -13.04 34.57
N PRO A 232 -9.64 -13.72 35.73
CA PRO A 232 -10.68 -13.37 36.68
C PRO A 232 -10.51 -11.94 37.23
N PRO A 233 -11.61 -11.18 37.44
CA PRO A 233 -11.53 -9.80 37.92
C PRO A 233 -10.73 -9.62 39.22
N HIS A 234 -10.88 -10.56 40.17
CA HIS A 234 -10.17 -10.53 41.44
C HIS A 234 -8.65 -10.73 41.27
N GLU A 235 -8.22 -11.47 40.26
CA GLU A 235 -6.82 -11.67 39.92
C GLU A 235 -6.22 -10.39 39.34
N ILE A 236 -6.94 -9.74 38.42
CA ILE A 236 -6.55 -8.44 37.86
C ILE A 236 -6.36 -7.41 38.98
N GLU A 237 -7.34 -7.31 39.87
CA GLU A 237 -7.28 -6.39 41.02
C GLU A 237 -6.09 -6.72 41.93
N ALA A 238 -5.88 -8.00 42.26
CA ALA A 238 -4.79 -8.43 43.13
C ALA A 238 -3.40 -8.09 42.54
N ILE A 239 -3.22 -8.20 41.23
CA ILE A 239 -1.98 -7.79 40.55
C ILE A 239 -1.82 -6.27 40.62
N CYS A 240 -2.86 -5.49 40.32
CA CYS A 240 -2.81 -4.04 40.41
C CYS A 240 -2.46 -3.57 41.83
N ARG A 241 -3.10 -4.15 42.85
CA ARG A 241 -2.78 -3.87 44.26
C ARG A 241 -1.34 -4.22 44.58
N TYR A 242 -0.84 -5.37 44.13
CA TYR A 242 0.56 -5.75 44.34
C TYR A 242 1.54 -4.73 43.73
N MET A 243 1.28 -4.24 42.53
CA MET A 243 2.14 -3.21 41.91
C MET A 243 2.10 -1.88 42.66
N LEU A 244 0.93 -1.45 43.13
CA LEU A 244 0.76 -0.20 43.88
C LEU A 244 1.31 -0.27 45.32
N GLU A 245 1.08 -1.38 46.02
CA GLU A 245 1.39 -1.51 47.45
C GLU A 245 2.80 -2.02 47.70
N GLU A 246 3.21 -3.08 47.00
CA GLU A 246 4.47 -3.78 47.28
C GLU A 246 5.61 -3.29 46.38
N LYS A 247 5.31 -2.98 45.11
CA LYS A 247 6.32 -2.44 44.17
C LYS A 247 6.35 -0.92 44.11
N GLY A 248 5.32 -0.23 44.57
CA GLY A 248 5.28 1.23 44.54
C GLY A 248 5.29 1.82 43.12
N LEU A 249 4.72 1.12 42.15
CA LEU A 249 4.70 1.52 40.74
C LEU A 249 3.39 2.18 40.36
N ASN A 250 3.47 3.26 39.56
CA ASN A 250 2.30 3.78 38.88
C ASN A 250 1.74 2.71 37.93
N THR A 251 0.42 2.53 37.86
CA THR A 251 -0.15 1.34 37.22
C THR A 251 -1.24 1.69 36.21
N PHE A 252 -1.06 1.27 34.97
CA PHE A 252 -2.15 1.16 33.99
C PHE A 252 -2.63 -0.29 33.94
N VAL A 253 -3.95 -0.51 33.98
CA VAL A 253 -4.53 -1.83 33.68
C VAL A 253 -5.09 -1.86 32.27
N LYS A 254 -4.70 -2.85 31.46
CA LYS A 254 -5.21 -3.00 30.09
C LYS A 254 -6.65 -3.49 30.11
N LEU A 255 -7.52 -2.81 29.35
CA LEU A 255 -8.93 -3.15 29.20
C LEU A 255 -9.29 -3.36 27.72
N ASN A 256 -10.05 -4.42 27.46
CA ASN A 256 -10.41 -4.88 26.12
C ASN A 256 -11.83 -4.43 25.71
N PRO A 257 -12.15 -4.44 24.39
CA PRO A 257 -13.45 -4.01 23.90
C PRO A 257 -14.58 -4.97 24.24
N THR A 258 -14.23 -6.16 24.74
CA THR A 258 -15.18 -7.15 25.29
C THR A 258 -16.03 -6.58 26.42
N LEU A 259 -15.59 -5.49 27.08
CA LEU A 259 -16.39 -4.71 28.05
C LEU A 259 -17.70 -4.15 27.48
N LEU A 260 -17.82 -3.92 26.17
CA LEU A 260 -19.07 -3.49 25.55
C LEU A 260 -20.10 -4.63 25.47
N GLY A 261 -19.67 -5.89 25.62
CA GLY A 261 -20.47 -7.09 25.40
C GLY A 261 -20.55 -7.49 23.92
N TYR A 262 -20.78 -8.78 23.68
CA TYR A 262 -20.78 -9.38 22.34
C TYR A 262 -21.72 -8.68 21.37
N ALA A 263 -22.99 -8.48 21.77
CA ALA A 263 -24.00 -7.87 20.91
C ALA A 263 -23.59 -6.47 20.42
N ARG A 264 -23.03 -5.63 21.30
CA ARG A 264 -22.61 -4.27 20.94
C ARG A 264 -21.35 -4.26 20.07
N VAL A 265 -20.37 -5.13 20.36
CA VAL A 265 -19.17 -5.25 19.52
C VAL A 265 -19.54 -5.72 18.12
N ARG A 266 -20.40 -6.74 18.01
CA ARG A 266 -20.88 -7.27 16.74
C ARG A 266 -21.64 -6.21 15.94
N GLU A 267 -22.56 -5.49 16.59
CA GLU A 267 -23.30 -4.37 15.98
C GLU A 267 -22.37 -3.32 15.39
N ILE A 268 -21.36 -2.86 16.15
CA ILE A 268 -20.41 -1.84 15.66
C ILE A 268 -19.64 -2.34 14.44
N LEU A 269 -19.13 -3.58 14.48
CA LEU A 269 -18.40 -4.14 13.35
C LEU A 269 -19.29 -4.28 12.10
N ASP A 270 -20.56 -4.67 12.27
CA ASP A 270 -21.49 -4.83 11.15
C ASP A 270 -21.89 -3.48 10.54
N VAL A 271 -22.17 -2.48 11.37
CA VAL A 271 -22.46 -1.11 10.92
C VAL A 271 -21.28 -0.53 10.13
N CYS A 272 -20.06 -0.77 10.59
CA CYS A 272 -18.85 -0.33 9.89
C CYS A 272 -18.45 -1.21 8.68
N GLY A 273 -19.19 -2.29 8.39
CA GLY A 273 -18.95 -3.17 7.24
C GLY A 273 -17.89 -4.28 7.46
N PHE A 274 -17.46 -4.54 8.68
CA PHE A 274 -16.51 -5.60 9.06
C PHE A 274 -17.19 -6.94 9.41
N GLY A 275 -18.23 -7.31 8.66
CA GLY A 275 -19.00 -8.55 8.88
C GLY A 275 -18.18 -9.84 8.74
N TYR A 276 -17.05 -9.81 8.04
CA TYR A 276 -16.16 -10.98 7.88
C TYR A 276 -15.32 -11.28 9.12
N ILE A 277 -15.18 -10.33 10.05
CA ILE A 277 -14.40 -10.55 11.28
C ILE A 277 -15.19 -11.50 12.20
N GLY A 278 -14.71 -12.73 12.32
CA GLY A 278 -15.31 -13.73 13.20
C GLY A 278 -14.96 -13.48 14.68
N LEU A 279 -15.95 -13.62 15.57
CA LEU A 279 -15.79 -13.50 17.02
C LEU A 279 -16.35 -14.75 17.70
N LYS A 280 -15.75 -15.18 18.82
CA LYS A 280 -16.29 -16.23 19.69
C LYS A 280 -17.09 -15.58 20.82
N GLU A 281 -18.37 -15.89 20.91
CA GLU A 281 -19.24 -15.31 21.94
C GLU A 281 -18.81 -15.75 23.35
N GLU A 282 -18.33 -17.00 23.47
CA GLU A 282 -17.85 -17.59 24.72
C GLU A 282 -16.66 -16.81 25.31
N SER A 283 -15.82 -16.20 24.48
CA SER A 283 -14.71 -15.37 24.93
C SER A 283 -15.20 -14.13 25.71
N PHE A 284 -16.36 -13.59 25.35
CA PHE A 284 -16.95 -12.47 26.08
C PHE A 284 -17.51 -12.88 27.43
N ASP A 285 -17.92 -14.14 27.58
CA ASP A 285 -18.47 -14.68 28.84
C ASP A 285 -17.41 -14.86 29.92
N HIS A 286 -16.22 -15.25 29.52
CA HIS A 286 -15.08 -15.42 30.43
C HIS A 286 -14.34 -14.11 30.75
N ASP A 287 -14.43 -13.11 29.87
CA ASP A 287 -13.78 -11.81 30.06
C ASP A 287 -14.44 -10.94 31.15
N LEU A 288 -13.67 -9.97 31.66
CA LEU A 288 -14.10 -8.98 32.64
C LEU A 288 -15.38 -8.27 32.19
N LYS A 289 -16.41 -8.27 33.04
CA LYS A 289 -17.68 -7.57 32.76
C LYS A 289 -17.61 -6.11 33.18
N LEU A 290 -18.37 -5.24 32.50
CA LEU A 290 -18.35 -3.80 32.73
C LEU A 290 -18.63 -3.42 34.19
N THR A 291 -19.66 -3.99 34.82
CA THR A 291 -19.99 -3.69 36.22
C THR A 291 -18.83 -4.02 37.17
N GLN A 292 -18.23 -5.20 37.00
CA GLN A 292 -17.06 -5.63 37.77
C GLN A 292 -15.85 -4.73 37.52
N ALA A 293 -15.63 -4.30 36.28
CA ALA A 293 -14.57 -3.38 35.92
C ALA A 293 -14.74 -2.04 36.65
N LEU A 294 -15.94 -1.44 36.62
CA LEU A 294 -16.19 -0.15 37.28
C LEU A 294 -15.92 -0.22 38.80
N GLU A 295 -16.42 -1.25 39.47
CA GLU A 295 -16.20 -1.44 40.90
C GLU A 295 -14.71 -1.65 41.25
N MET A 296 -13.99 -2.44 40.45
CA MET A 296 -12.55 -2.67 40.60
C MET A 296 -11.75 -1.38 40.41
N LEU A 297 -12.04 -0.62 39.34
CA LEU A 297 -11.35 0.62 39.01
C LEU A 297 -11.53 1.67 40.11
N GLU A 298 -12.74 1.80 40.68
CA GLU A 298 -13.00 2.71 41.81
C GLU A 298 -12.11 2.39 43.01
N ARG A 299 -12.03 1.12 43.41
CA ARG A 299 -11.17 0.68 44.53
C ARG A 299 -9.68 0.94 44.26
N LEU A 300 -9.22 0.67 43.04
CA LEU A 300 -7.82 0.86 42.66
C LEU A 300 -7.44 2.34 42.57
N MET A 301 -8.34 3.21 42.11
CA MET A 301 -8.13 4.67 42.13
C MET A 301 -7.98 5.20 43.56
N VAL A 302 -8.82 4.72 44.49
CA VAL A 302 -8.71 5.09 45.92
C VAL A 302 -7.37 4.61 46.48
N LEU A 303 -7.01 3.35 46.25
CA LEU A 303 -5.75 2.78 46.73
C LEU A 303 -4.53 3.54 46.20
N ALA A 304 -4.51 3.86 44.91
CA ALA A 304 -3.41 4.60 44.30
C ALA A 304 -3.24 5.98 44.96
N LYS A 305 -4.36 6.68 45.22
CA LYS A 305 -4.34 7.94 45.95
C LYS A 305 -3.80 7.79 47.38
N GLU A 306 -4.19 6.74 48.10
CA GLU A 306 -3.66 6.43 49.43
C GLU A 306 -2.15 6.17 49.41
N LYS A 307 -1.64 5.56 48.34
CA LYS A 307 -0.21 5.30 48.13
C LYS A 307 0.56 6.46 47.49
N SER A 308 -0.11 7.57 47.15
CA SER A 308 0.48 8.69 46.40
C SER A 308 1.08 8.26 45.05
N LEU A 309 0.40 7.33 44.37
CA LEU A 309 0.75 6.81 43.05
C LEU A 309 -0.38 7.10 42.05
N GLY A 310 -0.02 7.06 40.77
CA GLY A 310 -0.93 7.13 39.65
C GLY A 310 -1.55 5.78 39.31
N PHE A 311 -2.84 5.80 39.00
CA PHE A 311 -3.55 4.64 38.45
C PHE A 311 -4.47 5.06 37.31
N GLY A 312 -4.57 4.22 36.28
CA GLY A 312 -5.43 4.46 35.13
C GLY A 312 -5.67 3.20 34.32
N VAL A 313 -6.29 3.37 33.15
CA VAL A 313 -6.56 2.28 32.21
C VAL A 313 -5.78 2.46 30.92
N LYS A 314 -5.36 1.34 30.33
CA LYS A 314 -4.84 1.27 28.97
C LYS A 314 -5.92 0.68 28.08
N LEU A 315 -6.46 1.46 27.14
CA LEU A 315 -7.39 0.93 26.16
C LEU A 315 -6.61 0.17 25.09
N THR A 316 -6.99 -1.11 24.94
CA THR A 316 -6.23 -2.15 24.25
C THR A 316 -5.71 -1.77 22.88
N ASN A 317 -4.67 -2.46 22.45
CA ASN A 317 -4.18 -2.49 21.08
C ASN A 317 -4.80 -3.62 20.24
N THR A 318 -5.55 -4.56 20.83
CA THR A 318 -6.02 -5.77 20.14
C THR A 318 -7.39 -6.29 20.62
N LEU A 319 -8.12 -6.98 19.73
CA LEU A 319 -9.31 -7.80 20.01
C LEU A 319 -9.11 -9.21 19.45
N GLY A 320 -9.36 -10.26 20.24
CA GLY A 320 -9.29 -11.65 19.77
C GLY A 320 -10.39 -11.97 18.74
N THR A 321 -10.01 -12.66 17.67
CA THR A 321 -10.87 -13.00 16.52
C THR A 321 -10.59 -14.43 16.03
N ILE A 322 -11.55 -15.00 15.31
CA ILE A 322 -11.39 -16.29 14.63
C ILE A 322 -10.54 -16.09 13.38
N ASN A 323 -9.55 -16.96 13.16
CA ASN A 323 -8.73 -16.92 11.96
C ASN A 323 -9.48 -17.52 10.74
N ASN A 324 -10.22 -16.67 10.04
CA ASN A 324 -10.89 -17.03 8.78
C ASN A 324 -10.11 -16.58 7.52
N LYS A 325 -9.00 -15.85 7.69
CA LYS A 325 -8.25 -15.26 6.56
C LYS A 325 -7.26 -16.25 5.94
N GLY A 326 -6.73 -17.19 6.73
CA GLY A 326 -5.75 -18.17 6.27
C GLY A 326 -4.37 -17.60 5.91
N ALA A 327 -4.15 -16.31 6.16
CA ALA A 327 -2.87 -15.62 5.94
C ALA A 327 -1.85 -15.89 7.05
N LEU A 328 -2.35 -16.19 8.26
CA LEU A 328 -1.58 -16.51 9.44
C LEU A 328 -1.89 -17.95 9.89
N PRO A 329 -0.97 -18.62 10.59
CA PRO A 329 -1.21 -19.92 11.20
C PRO A 329 -2.23 -19.86 12.36
N GLY A 330 -2.73 -21.03 12.77
CA GLY A 330 -3.63 -21.18 13.93
C GLY A 330 -5.09 -20.80 13.71
N GLU A 331 -5.95 -21.09 14.70
CA GLU A 331 -7.41 -20.88 14.62
C GLU A 331 -7.87 -19.53 15.20
N GLU A 332 -6.99 -18.81 15.90
CA GLU A 332 -7.25 -17.52 16.52
C GLU A 332 -6.16 -16.51 16.17
N MET A 333 -6.57 -15.26 15.98
CA MET A 333 -5.69 -14.14 15.68
C MET A 333 -6.25 -12.86 16.30
N TYR A 334 -5.41 -11.87 16.54
CA TYR A 334 -5.85 -10.68 17.26
C TYR A 334 -5.80 -9.49 16.33
N MET A 335 -6.93 -8.81 16.26
CA MET A 335 -7.20 -7.73 15.33
C MET A 335 -6.91 -6.37 15.98
N SER A 336 -6.26 -5.51 15.21
CA SER A 336 -5.90 -4.14 15.55
C SER A 336 -6.10 -3.21 14.34
N GLY A 337 -5.89 -1.92 14.51
CA GLY A 337 -6.05 -0.93 13.43
C GLY A 337 -7.46 -0.35 13.37
N ARG A 338 -7.89 0.06 12.17
CA ARG A 338 -9.09 0.91 11.99
C ARG A 338 -10.40 0.28 12.49
N ALA A 339 -10.56 -1.03 12.36
CA ALA A 339 -11.74 -1.75 12.87
C ALA A 339 -11.80 -1.77 14.40
N LEU A 340 -10.65 -1.64 15.08
CA LEU A 340 -10.57 -1.59 16.54
C LEU A 340 -10.88 -0.20 17.11
N PHE A 341 -10.68 0.87 16.33
CA PHE A 341 -10.92 2.26 16.75
C PHE A 341 -12.36 2.50 17.26
N PRO A 342 -13.43 2.22 16.49
CA PRO A 342 -14.80 2.49 16.94
C PRO A 342 -15.15 1.68 18.19
N LEU A 343 -14.59 0.49 18.37
CA LEU A 343 -14.79 -0.32 19.56
C LEU A 343 -14.09 0.30 20.79
N SER A 344 -12.81 0.62 20.66
CA SER A 344 -11.97 1.07 21.78
C SER A 344 -12.36 2.46 22.26
N ILE A 345 -12.71 3.37 21.35
CA ILE A 345 -13.16 4.72 21.73
C ILE A 345 -14.55 4.68 22.40
N ASN A 346 -15.42 3.73 22.03
CA ASN A 346 -16.70 3.52 22.71
C ASN A 346 -16.50 2.99 24.15
N VAL A 347 -15.50 2.14 24.39
CA VAL A 347 -15.11 1.77 25.77
C VAL A 347 -14.64 3.00 26.53
N ALA A 348 -13.78 3.83 25.92
CA ALA A 348 -13.29 5.07 26.53
C ALA A 348 -14.45 5.97 26.99
N ALA A 349 -15.45 6.14 26.14
CA ALA A 349 -16.64 6.95 26.43
C ALA A 349 -17.47 6.35 27.58
N VAL A 350 -17.66 5.02 27.61
CA VAL A 350 -18.36 4.33 28.70
C VAL A 350 -17.66 4.55 30.04
N LEU A 351 -16.33 4.32 30.09
CA LEU A 351 -15.56 4.48 31.31
C LEU A 351 -15.52 5.94 31.77
N SER A 352 -15.29 6.88 30.83
CA SER A 352 -15.20 8.30 31.17
C SER A 352 -16.52 8.87 31.70
N ARG A 353 -17.67 8.38 31.22
CA ARG A 353 -18.98 8.71 31.82
C ARG A 353 -19.12 8.21 33.25
N ALA A 354 -18.65 7.00 33.53
CA ALA A 354 -18.75 6.42 34.88
C ALA A 354 -17.87 7.14 35.90
N PHE A 355 -16.73 7.70 35.48
CA PHE A 355 -15.76 8.38 36.34
C PHE A 355 -15.72 9.90 36.18
N ASP A 356 -16.68 10.51 35.45
CA ASP A 356 -16.75 11.96 35.26
C ASP A 356 -15.44 12.55 34.71
N GLY A 357 -14.82 11.83 33.76
CA GLY A 357 -13.55 12.22 33.11
C GLY A 357 -12.29 12.10 33.98
N LYS A 358 -12.41 11.67 35.24
CA LYS A 358 -11.30 11.63 36.23
C LYS A 358 -10.40 10.41 36.12
N LEU A 359 -10.86 9.34 35.46
CA LEU A 359 -10.05 8.14 35.25
C LEU A 359 -8.99 8.44 34.17
N PRO A 360 -7.68 8.36 34.47
CA PRO A 360 -6.65 8.53 33.46
C PRO A 360 -6.71 7.41 32.41
N ILE A 361 -6.62 7.78 31.14
CA ILE A 361 -6.68 6.85 30.01
C ILE A 361 -5.42 6.99 29.16
N SER A 362 -4.64 5.90 29.07
CA SER A 362 -3.74 5.69 27.94
C SER A 362 -4.47 4.96 26.81
N TYR A 363 -4.19 5.32 25.57
CA TYR A 363 -4.94 4.82 24.41
C TYR A 363 -4.03 4.17 23.37
N SER A 364 -4.47 3.05 22.78
CA SER A 364 -3.83 2.47 21.59
C SER A 364 -4.80 2.04 20.50
N GLY A 365 -6.04 1.70 20.86
CA GLY A 365 -6.98 0.99 19.99
C GLY A 365 -7.27 1.68 18.66
N GLY A 366 -6.56 1.28 17.61
CA GLY A 366 -6.72 1.82 16.26
C GLY A 366 -6.22 3.26 16.07
N ALA A 367 -5.38 3.79 16.98
CA ALA A 367 -4.80 5.12 16.81
C ALA A 367 -3.92 5.19 15.55
N SER A 368 -4.15 6.21 14.72
CA SER A 368 -3.47 6.48 13.46
C SER A 368 -3.32 7.99 13.23
N GLN A 369 -2.56 8.40 12.22
CA GLN A 369 -2.47 9.82 11.85
C GLN A 369 -3.85 10.47 11.63
N LEU A 370 -4.83 9.73 11.12
CA LEU A 370 -6.18 10.21 10.83
C LEU A 370 -7.06 10.42 12.08
N THR A 371 -6.70 9.85 13.23
CA THR A 371 -7.51 9.88 14.46
C THR A 371 -6.76 10.44 15.67
N ILE A 372 -5.44 10.58 15.59
CA ILE A 372 -4.58 10.93 16.73
C ILE A 372 -4.95 12.28 17.34
N ARG A 373 -5.27 13.27 16.51
CA ARG A 373 -5.68 14.60 16.96
C ARG A 373 -6.99 14.51 17.70
N ASP A 374 -7.99 13.89 17.12
CA ASP A 374 -9.31 13.74 17.75
C ASP A 374 -9.23 13.05 19.11
N ILE A 375 -8.40 11.99 19.23
CA ILE A 375 -8.15 11.32 20.52
C ILE A 375 -7.52 12.29 21.52
N PHE A 376 -6.40 12.92 21.16
CA PHE A 376 -5.65 13.80 22.06
C PHE A 376 -6.49 14.99 22.55
N ASP A 377 -7.32 15.50 21.64
CA ASP A 377 -8.22 16.62 21.83
C ASP A 377 -9.32 16.35 22.85
N THR A 378 -9.64 15.08 23.14
CA THR A 378 -10.52 14.68 24.26
C THR A 378 -9.83 14.74 25.62
N GLY A 379 -8.53 15.03 25.68
CA GLY A 379 -7.73 14.99 26.91
C GLY A 379 -7.02 13.65 27.15
N ILE A 380 -7.37 12.59 26.41
CA ILE A 380 -6.72 11.27 26.50
C ILE A 380 -5.22 11.38 26.19
N ARG A 381 -4.39 10.92 27.13
CA ARG A 381 -2.92 10.86 27.03
C ARG A 381 -2.35 9.92 28.11
N PRO A 382 -1.26 9.19 27.84
CA PRO A 382 -0.50 9.15 26.58
C PRO A 382 -1.16 8.24 25.53
N ILE A 383 -0.84 8.46 24.26
CA ILE A 383 -1.35 7.68 23.12
C ILE A 383 -0.20 6.87 22.53
N THR A 384 -0.41 5.58 22.31
CA THR A 384 0.59 4.71 21.69
C THR A 384 0.09 4.11 20.39
N MET A 385 0.99 3.88 19.44
CA MET A 385 0.67 3.38 18.11
C MET A 385 1.26 1.98 17.88
N ALA A 386 0.51 1.14 17.17
CA ALA A 386 0.93 -0.22 16.81
C ALA A 386 0.79 -0.45 15.30
N THR A 387 -0.44 -0.65 14.83
CA THR A 387 -0.75 -1.03 13.44
C THR A 387 -0.20 -0.05 12.41
N ASP A 388 -0.33 1.25 12.64
CA ASP A 388 0.10 2.27 11.68
C ASP A 388 1.63 2.27 11.50
N LEU A 389 2.39 1.86 12.53
CA LEU A 389 3.84 1.71 12.46
C LEU A 389 4.28 0.42 11.72
N LEU A 390 3.36 -0.53 11.50
CA LEU A 390 3.58 -1.72 10.66
C LEU A 390 3.24 -1.48 9.19
N LYS A 391 2.67 -0.33 8.85
CA LYS A 391 2.31 0.04 7.47
C LYS A 391 3.42 0.86 6.81
N PRO A 392 3.42 0.99 5.47
CA PRO A 392 4.38 1.83 4.76
C PRO A 392 4.46 3.24 5.36
N GLY A 393 5.67 3.79 5.44
CA GLY A 393 5.99 4.96 6.26
C GLY A 393 6.56 4.61 7.66
N GLY A 394 6.11 3.49 8.25
CA GLY A 394 6.72 2.89 9.44
C GLY A 394 6.87 3.86 10.61
N TYR A 395 8.07 3.96 11.15
CA TYR A 395 8.40 4.85 12.27
C TYR A 395 8.14 6.34 11.98
N LEU A 396 8.23 6.79 10.72
CA LEU A 396 8.02 8.20 10.35
C LEU A 396 6.58 8.68 10.64
N ARG A 397 5.63 7.74 10.83
CA ARG A 397 4.26 8.05 11.25
C ARG A 397 4.21 8.75 12.61
N LEU A 398 5.15 8.48 13.51
CA LEU A 398 5.23 9.16 14.80
C LEU A 398 5.46 10.67 14.62
N SER A 399 6.38 11.06 13.73
CA SER A 399 6.65 12.47 13.41
C SER A 399 5.44 13.14 12.79
N ALA A 400 4.74 12.46 11.88
CA ALA A 400 3.54 12.99 11.22
C ALA A 400 2.39 13.18 12.22
N CYS A 401 2.13 12.20 13.08
CA CYS A 401 1.17 12.32 14.18
C CYS A 401 1.50 13.48 15.10
N MET A 402 2.78 13.70 15.42
CA MET A 402 3.18 14.82 16.25
C MET A 402 2.88 16.17 15.62
N ARG A 403 3.09 16.34 14.32
CA ARG A 403 2.72 17.58 13.59
C ARG A 403 1.23 17.87 13.68
N GLU A 404 0.37 16.85 13.68
CA GLU A 404 -1.08 17.03 13.91
C GLU A 404 -1.39 17.56 15.33
N LEU A 405 -0.66 17.07 16.34
CA LEU A 405 -0.87 17.47 17.73
C LEU A 405 -0.29 18.84 18.06
N GLU A 406 0.76 19.28 17.36
CA GLU A 406 1.35 20.61 17.53
C GLU A 406 0.33 21.74 17.32
N GLY A 407 -0.69 21.54 16.48
CA GLY A 407 -1.75 22.53 16.25
C GLY A 407 -2.90 22.50 17.27
N SER A 408 -2.91 21.54 18.21
CA SER A 408 -4.00 21.37 19.18
C SER A 408 -3.96 22.43 20.29
N ASP A 409 -5.13 22.79 20.81
CA ASP A 409 -5.34 23.61 22.00
C ASP A 409 -5.47 22.76 23.29
N ALA A 410 -5.58 21.44 23.15
CA ALA A 410 -5.82 20.51 24.25
C ALA A 410 -4.58 20.22 25.12
N TRP A 411 -3.42 20.80 24.82
CA TRP A 411 -2.19 20.58 25.61
C TRP A 411 -2.35 20.87 27.10
N GLY A 412 -3.20 21.84 27.46
CA GLY A 412 -3.48 22.22 28.85
C GLY A 412 -4.51 21.36 29.59
N LEU A 413 -5.15 20.38 28.94
CA LEU A 413 -6.12 19.50 29.60
C LEU A 413 -5.42 18.54 30.58
N ASP A 414 -5.97 18.43 31.79
CA ASP A 414 -5.51 17.55 32.87
C ASP A 414 -6.50 16.41 33.18
N HIS A 415 -7.64 16.36 32.49
CA HIS A 415 -8.66 15.33 32.59
C HIS A 415 -9.28 15.05 31.21
N VAL A 416 -10.11 14.01 31.12
CA VAL A 416 -10.82 13.65 29.89
C VAL A 416 -12.10 14.48 29.77
N ASP A 417 -12.25 15.20 28.66
CA ASP A 417 -13.50 15.86 28.27
C ASP A 417 -14.53 14.81 27.83
N VAL A 418 -15.46 14.52 28.74
CA VAL A 418 -16.49 13.50 28.54
C VAL A 418 -17.42 13.84 27.38
N GLU A 419 -17.78 15.10 27.17
CA GLU A 419 -18.69 15.49 26.08
C GLU A 419 -18.01 15.31 24.73
N ARG A 420 -16.78 15.79 24.59
CA ARG A 420 -15.99 15.65 23.37
C ARG A 420 -15.70 14.19 23.04
N LEU A 421 -15.37 13.38 24.05
CA LEU A 421 -15.16 11.94 23.86
C LEU A 421 -16.43 11.19 23.44
N ASN A 422 -17.60 11.54 24.00
CA ASN A 422 -18.86 10.95 23.58
C ASN A 422 -19.20 11.26 22.11
N ARG A 423 -18.93 12.50 21.67
CA ARG A 423 -19.09 12.89 20.26
C ARG A 423 -18.17 12.06 19.36
N LEU A 424 -16.88 12.00 19.69
CA LEU A 424 -15.92 11.19 18.93
C LEU A 424 -16.33 9.71 18.87
N ALA A 425 -16.84 9.14 19.96
CA ALA A 425 -17.30 7.76 19.98
C ALA A 425 -18.54 7.50 19.13
N ALA A 426 -19.44 8.49 18.98
CA ALA A 426 -20.57 8.42 18.06
C ALA A 426 -20.11 8.57 16.61
N ASP A 427 -19.26 9.56 16.33
CA ASP A 427 -18.71 9.85 14.99
C ASP A 427 -17.91 8.66 14.45
N ALA A 428 -17.19 7.94 15.33
CA ALA A 428 -16.40 6.76 14.97
C ALA A 428 -17.22 5.64 14.30
N LEU A 429 -18.55 5.60 14.50
CA LEU A 429 -19.43 4.60 13.90
C LEU A 429 -19.72 4.87 12.41
N THR A 430 -19.57 6.13 11.97
CA THR A 430 -19.95 6.56 10.61
C THR A 430 -18.84 7.31 9.87
N MET A 431 -17.74 7.65 10.54
CA MET A 431 -16.61 8.33 9.90
C MET A 431 -16.02 7.47 8.77
N GLU A 432 -15.60 8.12 7.69
CA GLU A 432 -15.20 7.44 6.46
C GLU A 432 -14.10 6.39 6.70
N TYR A 433 -13.02 6.75 7.40
CA TYR A 433 -11.88 5.88 7.70
C TYR A 433 -12.24 4.58 8.45
N THR A 434 -13.29 4.59 9.26
CA THR A 434 -13.72 3.40 10.01
C THR A 434 -14.63 2.49 9.19
N GLN A 435 -15.02 2.87 7.98
CA GLN A 435 -15.88 2.04 7.14
C GLN A 435 -15.06 1.07 6.29
N LYS A 436 -15.44 -0.21 6.19
CA LYS A 436 -14.66 -1.23 5.45
C LYS A 436 -14.32 -0.81 4.03
N HIS A 437 -15.24 -0.13 3.34
CA HIS A 437 -15.10 0.33 1.96
C HIS A 437 -14.07 1.44 1.75
N TRP A 438 -13.61 2.10 2.82
CA TRP A 438 -12.56 3.13 2.74
C TRP A 438 -11.26 2.57 2.16
N LYS A 439 -10.87 1.35 2.56
CA LYS A 439 -9.73 0.65 1.96
C LYS A 439 -10.23 -0.12 0.72
N PRO A 440 -9.71 0.20 -0.48
CA PRO A 440 -10.00 -0.55 -1.70
C PRO A 440 -9.61 -2.04 -1.58
N GLU A 441 -10.29 -2.91 -2.33
CA GLU A 441 -9.99 -4.35 -2.40
C GLU A 441 -8.82 -4.67 -3.34
N GLU A 442 -8.41 -3.69 -4.15
CA GLU A 442 -7.32 -3.84 -5.10
C GLU A 442 -5.97 -4.05 -4.41
N ARG A 443 -5.24 -5.04 -4.91
CA ARG A 443 -3.87 -5.35 -4.48
C ARG A 443 -2.86 -4.75 -5.44
N ILE A 444 -1.83 -4.16 -4.86
CA ILE A 444 -0.72 -3.59 -5.63
C ILE A 444 0.21 -4.74 -6.03
N GLU A 445 0.25 -5.04 -7.32
CA GLU A 445 1.01 -6.20 -7.81
C GLU A 445 1.85 -5.86 -9.04
N VAL A 446 2.99 -6.55 -9.11
CA VAL A 446 3.85 -6.67 -10.26
C VAL A 446 3.88 -8.16 -10.58
N ALA A 447 3.41 -8.51 -11.77
CA ALA A 447 3.24 -9.90 -12.20
C ALA A 447 4.56 -10.60 -12.57
N GLU A 448 5.59 -10.40 -11.75
CA GLU A 448 6.95 -10.94 -11.89
C GLU A 448 7.49 -11.25 -10.49
N ASP A 449 8.43 -12.19 -10.42
CA ASP A 449 9.07 -12.58 -9.17
C ASP A 449 10.01 -11.47 -8.66
N LEU A 450 10.17 -11.38 -7.33
CA LEU A 450 11.06 -10.40 -6.71
C LEU A 450 12.51 -10.62 -7.17
N PRO A 451 13.12 -9.70 -7.93
CA PRO A 451 14.50 -9.89 -8.36
C PRO A 451 15.46 -9.69 -7.17
N LEU A 452 16.61 -10.37 -7.16
CA LEU A 452 17.60 -10.27 -6.09
C LEU A 452 18.10 -8.82 -5.91
N THR A 453 18.53 -8.20 -7.02
CA THR A 453 18.94 -6.80 -7.13
C THR A 453 17.95 -6.01 -8.00
N ASP A 454 18.05 -4.69 -8.01
CA ASP A 454 17.28 -3.82 -8.91
C ASP A 454 15.74 -3.95 -8.83
N CYS A 455 15.20 -4.21 -7.63
CA CYS A 455 13.76 -4.42 -7.42
C CYS A 455 12.89 -3.15 -7.33
N TYR A 456 13.43 -1.94 -7.48
CA TYR A 456 12.61 -0.73 -7.37
C TYR A 456 11.84 -0.50 -8.66
N VAL A 457 10.52 -0.41 -8.50
CA VAL A 457 9.54 -0.38 -9.59
C VAL A 457 8.41 0.55 -9.21
N ALA A 458 7.86 1.24 -10.20
CA ALA A 458 6.61 1.95 -10.06
C ALA A 458 5.48 1.05 -10.58
N PRO A 459 4.67 0.40 -9.73
CA PRO A 459 3.67 -0.56 -10.20
C PRO A 459 2.60 0.10 -11.08
N CYS A 460 2.35 1.40 -10.89
CA CYS A 460 1.51 2.20 -11.78
C CYS A 460 2.01 2.22 -13.24
N VAL A 461 3.34 2.21 -13.46
CA VAL A 461 3.95 2.13 -14.80
C VAL A 461 3.83 0.71 -15.34
N THR A 462 4.10 -0.31 -14.51
CA THR A 462 4.01 -1.72 -14.92
C THR A 462 2.58 -2.12 -15.30
N ALA A 463 1.58 -1.68 -14.55
CA ALA A 463 0.17 -1.92 -14.80
C ALA A 463 -0.37 -1.15 -16.03
N CYS A 464 0.27 -0.03 -16.39
CA CYS A 464 -0.12 0.72 -17.57
C CYS A 464 0.22 -0.07 -18.86
N ALA A 465 -0.78 -0.37 -19.69
CA ALA A 465 -0.59 -1.14 -20.92
C ALA A 465 0.38 -0.50 -21.94
N ILE A 466 0.57 0.83 -21.84
CA ILE A 466 1.52 1.60 -22.67
C ILE A 466 2.79 2.00 -21.91
N LYS A 467 2.97 1.50 -20.67
CA LYS A 467 4.10 1.77 -19.77
C LYS A 467 4.37 3.26 -19.60
N GLN A 468 3.35 4.09 -19.40
CA GLN A 468 3.52 5.54 -19.24
C GLN A 468 4.45 5.88 -18.07
N ASP A 469 5.40 6.82 -18.23
CA ASP A 469 6.30 7.29 -17.16
C ASP A 469 5.60 8.19 -16.16
N ILE A 470 4.71 7.58 -15.35
CA ILE A 470 3.79 8.28 -14.46
C ILE A 470 4.48 9.13 -13.40
N PRO A 471 5.45 8.61 -12.61
CA PRO A 471 6.12 9.42 -11.61
C PRO A 471 6.77 10.69 -12.19
N GLU A 472 7.36 10.58 -13.39
CA GLU A 472 8.10 11.67 -14.00
C GLU A 472 7.19 12.78 -14.53
N TYR A 473 6.11 12.46 -15.26
CA TYR A 473 5.21 13.54 -15.70
C TYR A 473 4.49 14.18 -14.50
N ILE A 474 4.20 13.43 -13.42
CA ILE A 474 3.61 14.02 -12.21
C ILE A 474 4.58 15.02 -11.57
N ARG A 475 5.88 14.69 -11.51
CA ARG A 475 6.92 15.60 -11.05
C ARG A 475 6.97 16.87 -11.91
N LEU A 476 7.00 16.72 -13.24
CA LEU A 476 6.98 17.85 -14.17
C LEU A 476 5.73 18.74 -14.00
N LEU A 477 4.56 18.14 -13.75
CA LEU A 477 3.34 18.90 -13.42
C LEU A 477 3.48 19.69 -12.11
N GLY A 478 4.04 19.09 -11.06
CA GLY A 478 4.34 19.77 -9.80
C GLY A 478 5.35 20.91 -9.94
N GLU A 479 6.23 20.84 -10.94
CA GLU A 479 7.17 21.91 -11.31
C GLU A 479 6.55 22.96 -12.26
N HIS A 480 5.25 22.86 -12.55
CA HIS A 480 4.52 23.70 -13.52
C HIS A 480 5.06 23.60 -14.96
N ARG A 481 5.80 22.53 -15.29
CA ARG A 481 6.34 22.26 -16.63
C ARG A 481 5.35 21.44 -17.46
N TYR A 482 4.14 21.96 -17.64
CA TYR A 482 3.01 21.26 -18.25
C TYR A 482 3.29 20.76 -19.67
N ALA A 483 3.97 21.58 -20.49
CA ALA A 483 4.28 21.22 -21.86
C ALA A 483 5.32 20.08 -21.94
N ASP A 484 6.28 20.04 -21.01
CA ASP A 484 7.27 18.96 -20.91
C ASP A 484 6.63 17.66 -20.41
N ALA A 485 5.71 17.77 -19.44
CA ALA A 485 4.90 16.65 -18.99
C ALA A 485 4.07 16.06 -20.14
N LEU A 486 3.44 16.93 -20.95
CA LEU A 486 2.66 16.54 -22.11
C LEU A 486 3.53 15.91 -23.21
N GLU A 487 4.71 16.45 -23.47
CA GLU A 487 5.68 15.85 -24.39
C GLU A 487 6.07 14.43 -23.95
N LEU A 488 6.38 14.23 -22.67
CA LEU A 488 6.66 12.91 -22.10
C LEU A 488 5.46 11.97 -22.24
N ILE A 489 4.24 12.49 -22.05
CA ILE A 489 3.02 11.71 -22.27
C ILE A 489 2.95 11.20 -23.71
N TYR A 490 3.11 12.10 -24.69
CA TYR A 490 3.08 11.79 -26.11
C TYR A 490 4.18 10.80 -26.56
N GLN A 491 5.29 10.67 -25.83
CA GLN A 491 6.31 9.66 -26.15
C GLN A 491 5.75 8.23 -26.15
N ARG A 492 4.82 7.92 -25.24
CA ARG A 492 4.23 6.57 -25.07
C ARG A 492 2.73 6.50 -25.35
N ASN A 493 2.04 7.64 -25.45
CA ASN A 493 0.60 7.73 -25.64
C ASN A 493 0.23 8.61 -26.83
N ALA A 494 -0.32 8.01 -27.87
CA ALA A 494 -0.78 8.76 -29.03
C ALA A 494 -2.08 9.55 -28.78
N LEU A 495 -2.84 9.18 -27.75
CA LEU A 495 -4.23 9.61 -27.54
C LEU A 495 -4.48 10.12 -26.10
N PRO A 496 -3.75 11.13 -25.62
CA PRO A 496 -3.90 11.61 -24.25
C PRO A 496 -5.24 12.31 -23.99
N ALA A 497 -5.90 12.90 -24.98
CA ALA A 497 -7.23 13.47 -24.78
C ALA A 497 -8.26 12.38 -24.48
N ILE A 498 -8.26 11.31 -25.29
CA ILE A 498 -9.12 10.14 -25.11
C ILE A 498 -8.79 9.40 -23.82
N THR A 499 -7.53 9.01 -23.63
CA THR A 499 -7.10 8.26 -22.43
C THR A 499 -7.05 9.11 -21.15
N GLY A 500 -7.19 10.43 -21.27
CA GLY A 500 -7.41 11.32 -20.14
C GLY A 500 -8.83 11.20 -19.60
N HIS A 501 -9.82 10.81 -20.42
CA HIS A 501 -11.23 10.80 -20.01
C HIS A 501 -11.77 9.41 -19.71
N ILE A 502 -11.44 8.44 -20.56
CA ILE A 502 -12.11 7.12 -20.57
C ILE A 502 -11.13 5.94 -20.42
N CYS A 503 -9.94 6.22 -19.90
CA CYS A 503 -9.00 5.17 -19.49
C CYS A 503 -9.53 4.43 -18.25
N ASP A 504 -9.30 3.12 -18.25
CA ASP A 504 -9.59 2.19 -17.16
C ASP A 504 -8.64 2.31 -15.97
N HIS A 505 -7.62 3.18 -16.11
CA HIS A 505 -6.72 3.64 -15.06
C HIS A 505 -6.17 2.53 -14.15
N GLN A 506 -5.79 1.38 -14.73
CA GLN A 506 -5.12 0.27 -14.02
C GLN A 506 -3.90 0.71 -13.20
N CYS A 507 -3.27 1.80 -13.62
CA CYS A 507 -2.20 2.46 -12.90
C CYS A 507 -2.60 3.00 -11.52
N GLN A 508 -3.85 3.43 -11.31
CA GLN A 508 -4.36 3.89 -10.02
C GLN A 508 -4.62 2.72 -9.09
N TYR A 509 -5.21 1.63 -9.59
CA TYR A 509 -5.44 0.40 -8.83
C TYR A 509 -4.14 -0.30 -8.39
N ASN A 510 -3.01 0.04 -9.01
CA ASN A 510 -1.68 -0.44 -8.64
C ASN A 510 -0.82 0.68 -8.01
N CYS A 511 -1.41 1.79 -7.60
CA CYS A 511 -0.65 2.86 -6.97
C CYS A 511 -0.21 2.44 -5.55
N THR A 512 1.09 2.45 -5.28
CA THR A 512 1.65 2.22 -3.93
C THR A 512 0.99 3.06 -2.83
N ARG A 513 0.46 4.23 -3.18
CA ARG A 513 -0.23 5.13 -2.24
C ARG A 513 -1.50 4.52 -1.63
N LEU A 514 -2.08 3.47 -2.23
CA LEU A 514 -3.19 2.71 -1.66
C LEU A 514 -2.88 2.09 -0.29
N ASP A 515 -1.60 1.89 0.05
CA ASP A 515 -1.17 1.40 1.37
C ASP A 515 -0.97 2.53 2.40
N TYR A 516 -1.13 3.79 1.97
CA TYR A 516 -0.95 4.99 2.79
C TYR A 516 -2.31 5.65 3.05
N ASP A 517 -2.94 6.13 1.98
CA ASP A 517 -4.22 6.82 1.98
C ASP A 517 -5.08 6.38 0.79
N SER A 518 -4.97 7.07 -0.35
CA SER A 518 -5.69 6.76 -1.59
C SER A 518 -4.76 6.77 -2.79
N ALA A 519 -5.16 6.19 -3.92
CA ALA A 519 -4.36 6.29 -5.15
C ALA A 519 -4.17 7.75 -5.58
N LEU A 520 -3.07 8.02 -6.28
CA LEU A 520 -2.93 9.26 -7.03
C LEU A 520 -3.97 9.30 -8.15
N ASN A 521 -4.55 10.47 -8.42
CA ASN A 521 -5.54 10.66 -9.46
C ASN A 521 -4.86 10.91 -10.83
N ILE A 522 -4.16 9.86 -11.26
CA ILE A 522 -3.30 9.78 -12.45
C ILE A 522 -4.05 10.17 -13.73
N ARG A 523 -5.31 9.73 -13.88
CA ARG A 523 -6.11 10.02 -15.07
C ARG A 523 -6.43 11.51 -15.16
N GLU A 524 -6.85 12.14 -14.06
CA GLU A 524 -7.10 13.59 -14.02
C GLU A 524 -5.83 14.40 -14.26
N LEU A 525 -4.68 14.03 -13.67
CA LEU A 525 -3.40 14.71 -13.93
C LEU A 525 -3.01 14.71 -15.41
N LYS A 526 -3.36 13.65 -16.15
CA LYS A 526 -3.17 13.60 -17.60
C LYS A 526 -4.06 14.61 -18.34
N LYS A 527 -5.30 14.81 -17.89
CA LYS A 527 -6.17 15.88 -18.42
C LYS A 527 -5.54 17.24 -18.20
N VAL A 528 -5.05 17.51 -16.97
CA VAL A 528 -4.40 18.78 -16.66
C VAL A 528 -3.15 19.02 -17.51
N ALA A 529 -2.34 17.98 -17.75
CA ALA A 529 -1.18 18.08 -18.63
C ALA A 529 -1.54 18.53 -20.04
N LEU A 530 -2.63 17.97 -20.62
CA LEU A 530 -3.13 18.38 -21.92
C LEU A 530 -3.71 19.81 -21.88
N GLU A 531 -4.61 20.08 -20.94
CA GLU A 531 -5.31 21.37 -20.79
C GLU A 531 -4.32 22.54 -20.67
N LYS A 532 -3.30 22.42 -19.81
CA LYS A 532 -2.34 23.50 -19.53
C LYS A 532 -1.11 23.48 -20.44
N GLY A 533 -0.72 22.32 -20.97
CA GLY A 533 0.51 22.15 -21.74
C GLY A 533 0.37 22.30 -23.25
N TRP A 534 -0.85 22.17 -23.79
CA TRP A 534 -1.07 22.02 -25.24
C TRP A 534 -0.54 23.19 -26.08
N ASP A 535 -0.85 24.43 -25.70
CA ASP A 535 -0.52 25.59 -26.52
C ASP A 535 1.01 25.77 -26.67
N GLU A 536 1.75 25.64 -25.57
CA GLU A 536 3.21 25.70 -25.59
C GLU A 536 3.80 24.47 -26.30
N TYR A 537 3.31 23.26 -26.02
CA TYR A 537 3.76 22.05 -26.68
C TYR A 537 3.60 22.15 -28.21
N LYS A 538 2.45 22.65 -28.69
CA LYS A 538 2.16 22.84 -30.12
C LYS A 538 3.09 23.87 -30.78
N GLN A 539 3.52 24.91 -30.06
CA GLN A 539 4.50 25.88 -30.57
C GLN A 539 5.89 25.26 -30.76
N ARG A 540 6.26 24.33 -29.88
CA ARG A 540 7.55 23.60 -29.90
C ARG A 540 7.54 22.40 -30.86
N TRP A 541 6.35 21.84 -31.11
CA TRP A 541 6.18 20.68 -31.96
C TRP A 541 6.43 21.01 -33.43
N HIS A 542 7.16 20.12 -34.10
CA HIS A 542 7.38 20.16 -35.53
C HIS A 542 6.89 18.88 -36.15
N LYS A 543 6.26 18.99 -37.32
CA LYS A 543 5.86 17.82 -38.10
C LYS A 543 7.09 16.95 -38.36
N PRO A 544 7.05 15.63 -38.05
CA PRO A 544 8.14 14.71 -38.36
C PRO A 544 8.51 14.80 -39.84
N ALA A 545 9.81 14.88 -40.14
CA ALA A 545 10.29 14.83 -41.51
C ALA A 545 10.01 13.41 -42.05
N GLY A 546 9.02 13.27 -42.93
CA GLY A 546 8.79 12.02 -43.64
C GLY A 546 10.05 11.67 -44.42
N SER A 547 10.72 10.57 -44.07
CA SER A 547 11.86 10.12 -44.85
C SER A 547 11.28 9.28 -45.99
N GLY A 548 11.31 9.80 -47.21
CA GLY A 548 10.83 9.09 -48.41
C GLY A 548 11.57 7.77 -48.69
N SER A 549 12.55 7.43 -47.85
CA SER A 549 13.30 6.17 -47.82
C SER A 549 12.71 5.10 -46.88
N ARG A 550 11.73 5.42 -46.02
CA ARG A 550 11.09 4.40 -45.16
C ARG A 550 10.00 3.64 -45.89
N HIS A 551 9.86 2.36 -45.53
CA HIS A 551 8.83 1.50 -46.08
C HIS A 551 7.41 2.00 -45.76
N PRO A 552 6.49 2.06 -46.75
CA PRO A 552 5.09 2.43 -46.52
C PRO A 552 4.34 1.42 -45.65
N VAL A 553 3.42 1.93 -44.84
CA VAL A 553 2.62 1.15 -43.89
C VAL A 553 1.13 1.35 -44.16
N ALA A 554 0.38 0.26 -44.26
CA ALA A 554 -1.08 0.27 -44.29
C ALA A 554 -1.64 -0.15 -42.92
N VAL A 555 -2.66 0.55 -42.43
CA VAL A 555 -3.40 0.17 -41.22
C VAL A 555 -4.87 0.05 -41.57
N ILE A 556 -5.49 -1.10 -41.32
CA ILE A 556 -6.91 -1.33 -41.58
C ILE A 556 -7.70 -1.09 -40.29
N GLY A 557 -8.48 -0.01 -40.24
CA GLY A 557 -9.23 0.47 -39.09
C GLY A 557 -8.60 1.72 -38.46
N ALA A 558 -9.40 2.76 -38.26
CA ALA A 558 -9.00 4.03 -37.66
C ALA A 558 -9.58 4.21 -36.24
N GLY A 559 -9.73 3.11 -35.49
CA GLY A 559 -9.98 3.13 -34.04
C GLY A 559 -8.72 3.44 -33.22
N PRO A 560 -8.79 3.41 -31.87
CA PRO A 560 -7.67 3.79 -31.01
C PRO A 560 -6.35 3.06 -31.30
N ALA A 561 -6.38 1.74 -31.55
CA ALA A 561 -5.19 0.98 -31.91
C ALA A 561 -4.58 1.43 -33.25
N GLY A 562 -5.43 1.64 -34.27
CA GLY A 562 -4.98 2.09 -35.59
C GLY A 562 -4.42 3.51 -35.58
N LEU A 563 -5.09 4.44 -34.88
CA LEU A 563 -4.62 5.81 -34.68
C LEU A 563 -3.26 5.83 -33.97
N ALA A 564 -3.10 5.01 -32.92
CA ALA A 564 -1.83 4.89 -32.22
C ALA A 564 -0.71 4.33 -33.11
N ALA A 565 -0.98 3.26 -33.85
CA ALA A 565 -0.01 2.71 -34.80
C ALA A 565 0.40 3.75 -35.85
N GLY A 566 -0.57 4.45 -36.42
CA GLY A 566 -0.35 5.54 -37.36
C GLY A 566 0.54 6.64 -36.79
N TYR A 567 0.22 7.11 -35.58
CA TYR A 567 1.00 8.12 -34.88
C TYR A 567 2.47 7.74 -34.70
N PHE A 568 2.75 6.57 -34.12
CA PHE A 568 4.12 6.18 -33.79
C PHE A 568 4.98 5.90 -35.03
N LEU A 569 4.42 5.26 -36.06
CA LEU A 569 5.14 4.97 -37.29
C LEU A 569 5.36 6.23 -38.13
N ALA A 570 4.36 7.12 -38.21
CA ALA A 570 4.53 8.41 -38.89
C ALA A 570 5.55 9.31 -38.16
N ARG A 571 5.56 9.30 -36.82
CA ARG A 571 6.58 9.98 -36.01
C ARG A 571 7.99 9.47 -36.28
N ALA A 572 8.15 8.19 -36.58
CA ALA A 572 9.42 7.59 -36.98
C ALA A 572 9.78 7.80 -38.46
N GLY A 573 8.93 8.49 -39.23
CA GLY A 573 9.17 8.88 -40.62
C GLY A 573 8.58 7.94 -41.67
N HIS A 574 7.82 6.92 -41.30
CA HIS A 574 7.13 6.03 -42.26
C HIS A 574 5.97 6.77 -42.96
N PRO A 575 5.78 6.56 -44.27
CA PRO A 575 4.51 6.92 -44.94
C PRO A 575 3.40 5.98 -44.46
N VAL A 576 2.40 6.51 -43.76
CA VAL A 576 1.30 5.70 -43.21
C VAL A 576 -0.05 6.11 -43.80
N THR A 577 -0.84 5.11 -44.21
CA THR A 577 -2.24 5.26 -44.61
C THR A 577 -3.14 4.38 -43.74
N LEU A 578 -4.15 4.98 -43.12
CA LEU A 578 -5.22 4.30 -42.39
C LEU A 578 -6.44 4.15 -43.31
N PHE A 579 -6.88 2.92 -43.53
CA PHE A 579 -8.07 2.57 -44.30
C PHE A 579 -9.23 2.33 -43.32
N GLU A 580 -10.30 3.10 -43.44
CA GLU A 580 -11.44 3.07 -42.52
C GLU A 580 -12.74 2.84 -43.29
N ARG A 581 -13.55 1.90 -42.81
CA ARG A 581 -14.85 1.55 -43.41
C ARG A 581 -15.85 2.68 -43.24
N GLU A 582 -15.85 3.31 -42.07
CA GLU A 582 -16.77 4.39 -41.74
C GLU A 582 -16.35 5.73 -42.39
N ALA A 583 -17.25 6.71 -42.35
CA ALA A 583 -16.98 8.07 -42.86
C ALA A 583 -16.10 8.92 -41.91
N ASN A 584 -15.64 8.36 -40.79
CA ASN A 584 -14.89 9.07 -39.76
C ASN A 584 -13.87 8.14 -39.07
N ALA A 585 -12.80 8.72 -38.52
CA ALA A 585 -11.88 8.04 -37.62
C ALA A 585 -12.36 8.11 -36.16
N GLY A 586 -11.82 7.24 -35.30
CA GLY A 586 -12.11 7.18 -33.86
C GLY A 586 -12.76 5.87 -33.41
N GLY A 587 -13.27 5.07 -34.35
CA GLY A 587 -13.82 3.72 -34.07
C GLY A 587 -14.89 3.73 -32.96
N VAL A 588 -14.76 2.80 -32.01
CA VAL A 588 -15.68 2.66 -30.86
C VAL A 588 -15.80 3.95 -30.04
N VAL A 589 -14.70 4.69 -29.85
CA VAL A 589 -14.72 5.91 -29.02
C VAL A 589 -15.59 7.00 -29.62
N LYS A 590 -15.59 7.15 -30.95
CA LYS A 590 -16.42 8.15 -31.64
C LYS A 590 -17.84 7.68 -31.90
N ASN A 591 -17.99 6.41 -32.28
CA ASN A 591 -19.25 5.92 -32.84
C ASN A 591 -20.13 5.17 -31.82
N ILE A 592 -19.57 4.71 -30.69
CA ILE A 592 -20.28 3.85 -29.71
C ILE A 592 -20.29 4.48 -28.32
N ILE A 593 -19.15 4.95 -27.81
CA ILE A 593 -19.09 5.51 -26.45
C ILE A 593 -19.97 6.77 -26.38
N PRO A 594 -20.88 6.90 -25.39
CA PRO A 594 -21.74 8.06 -25.29
C PRO A 594 -21.00 9.37 -25.04
N GLN A 595 -21.50 10.48 -25.60
CA GLN A 595 -20.86 11.81 -25.47
C GLN A 595 -20.81 12.36 -24.03
N PHE A 596 -21.63 11.84 -23.11
CA PHE A 596 -21.56 12.22 -21.69
C PHE A 596 -20.31 11.64 -20.98
N ARG A 597 -19.64 10.65 -21.58
CA ARG A 597 -18.39 10.07 -21.08
C ARG A 597 -17.18 10.87 -21.54
N ILE A 598 -17.22 11.35 -22.78
CA ILE A 598 -16.14 12.10 -23.41
C ILE A 598 -16.72 13.07 -24.46
N PRO A 599 -16.35 14.36 -24.42
CA PRO A 599 -16.72 15.32 -25.46
C PRO A 599 -16.15 14.97 -26.83
N ALA A 600 -16.95 15.15 -27.89
CA ALA A 600 -16.57 14.78 -29.26
C ALA A 600 -15.36 15.57 -29.79
N GLU A 601 -15.19 16.81 -29.35
CA GLU A 601 -14.07 17.68 -29.67
C GLU A 601 -12.73 17.15 -29.15
N LEU A 602 -12.72 16.43 -28.02
CA LEU A 602 -11.50 15.83 -27.47
C LEU A 602 -11.08 14.59 -28.24
N ILE A 603 -12.05 13.82 -28.74
CA ILE A 603 -11.78 12.72 -29.67
C ILE A 603 -11.20 13.28 -30.97
N GLN A 604 -11.80 14.35 -31.49
CA GLN A 604 -11.35 14.98 -32.73
C GLN A 604 -9.96 15.62 -32.57
N HIS A 605 -9.65 16.20 -31.42
CA HIS A 605 -8.32 16.74 -31.10
C HIS A 605 -7.22 15.69 -31.31
N ASP A 606 -7.37 14.49 -30.75
CA ASP A 606 -6.38 13.42 -30.91
C ASP A 606 -6.28 12.97 -32.37
N ILE A 607 -7.41 12.81 -33.08
CA ILE A 607 -7.43 12.45 -34.51
C ILE A 607 -6.69 13.49 -35.35
N ASP A 608 -6.96 14.78 -35.13
CA ASP A 608 -6.34 15.88 -35.87
C ASP A 608 -4.83 15.92 -35.61
N PHE A 609 -4.39 15.65 -34.38
CA PHE A 609 -2.97 15.59 -34.07
C PHE A 609 -2.29 14.40 -34.75
N VAL A 610 -2.93 13.22 -34.82
CA VAL A 610 -2.44 12.09 -35.60
C VAL A 610 -2.34 12.44 -37.09
N ALA A 611 -3.34 13.11 -37.66
CA ALA A 611 -3.30 13.60 -39.04
C ALA A 611 -2.15 14.60 -39.26
N ALA A 612 -1.91 15.50 -38.31
CA ALA A 612 -0.83 16.48 -38.37
C ALA A 612 0.57 15.82 -38.43
N HIS A 613 0.74 14.62 -37.87
CA HIS A 613 1.97 13.82 -38.01
C HIS A 613 2.21 13.28 -39.43
N GLY A 614 1.26 13.48 -40.36
CA GLY A 614 1.39 13.06 -41.75
C GLY A 614 0.68 11.74 -42.07
N VAL A 615 -0.11 11.20 -41.14
CA VAL A 615 -0.96 10.05 -41.37
C VAL A 615 -2.07 10.41 -42.37
N LYS A 616 -2.24 9.60 -43.41
CA LYS A 616 -3.34 9.74 -44.38
C LYS A 616 -4.51 8.86 -43.97
N PHE A 617 -5.73 9.34 -44.19
CA PHE A 617 -6.96 8.59 -43.96
C PHE A 617 -7.67 8.34 -45.28
N GLU A 618 -8.05 7.09 -45.53
CA GLU A 618 -8.92 6.67 -46.62
C GLU A 618 -10.23 6.14 -46.03
N TYR A 619 -11.24 7.02 -45.96
CA TYR A 619 -12.56 6.69 -45.44
C TYR A 619 -13.45 6.01 -46.49
N GLY A 620 -14.40 5.19 -46.04
CA GLY A 620 -15.30 4.46 -46.93
C GLY A 620 -14.58 3.39 -47.76
N CYS A 621 -13.49 2.82 -47.24
CA CYS A 621 -12.74 1.80 -47.97
C CYS A 621 -13.58 0.53 -48.17
N SER A 622 -13.28 -0.23 -49.23
CA SER A 622 -14.01 -1.47 -49.54
C SER A 622 -13.95 -2.46 -48.35
N PRO A 623 -15.07 -3.11 -47.98
CA PRO A 623 -15.04 -4.20 -47.00
C PRO A 623 -14.28 -5.43 -47.50
N ASP A 624 -14.02 -5.53 -48.81
CA ASP A 624 -13.28 -6.63 -49.44
C ASP A 624 -11.77 -6.34 -49.56
N LEU A 625 -11.26 -5.31 -48.88
CA LEU A 625 -9.85 -4.95 -48.90
C LEU A 625 -9.00 -6.06 -48.27
N THR A 626 -8.08 -6.66 -49.02
CA THR A 626 -7.25 -7.77 -48.53
C THR A 626 -5.81 -7.36 -48.25
N VAL A 627 -5.13 -8.15 -47.42
CA VAL A 627 -3.69 -7.97 -47.15
C VAL A 627 -2.87 -8.05 -48.45
N GLU A 628 -3.21 -8.96 -49.35
CA GLU A 628 -2.53 -9.13 -50.64
C GLU A 628 -2.70 -7.88 -51.53
N GLN A 629 -3.91 -7.32 -51.59
CA GLN A 629 -4.15 -6.09 -52.36
C GLN A 629 -3.30 -4.93 -51.85
N LEU A 630 -3.19 -4.75 -50.53
CA LEU A 630 -2.35 -3.72 -49.94
C LEU A 630 -0.86 -3.95 -50.24
N LYS A 631 -0.38 -5.19 -50.16
CA LYS A 631 1.00 -5.51 -50.57
C LYS A 631 1.25 -5.21 -52.05
N ASN A 632 0.30 -5.52 -52.92
CA ASN A 632 0.37 -5.22 -54.35
C ASN A 632 0.33 -3.71 -54.64
N GLN A 633 -0.26 -2.89 -53.76
CA GLN A 633 -0.22 -1.43 -53.82
C GLN A 633 1.12 -0.83 -53.32
N GLY A 634 2.05 -1.67 -52.85
CA GLY A 634 3.39 -1.25 -52.43
C GLY A 634 3.54 -1.00 -50.93
N PHE A 635 2.55 -1.35 -50.12
CA PHE A 635 2.70 -1.35 -48.66
C PHE A 635 3.53 -2.54 -48.20
N HIS A 636 4.56 -2.27 -47.40
CA HIS A 636 5.45 -3.32 -46.89
C HIS A 636 4.88 -3.93 -45.61
N TYR A 637 4.52 -3.07 -44.65
CA TYR A 637 3.88 -3.46 -43.39
C TYR A 637 2.37 -3.26 -43.47
N VAL A 638 1.61 -4.23 -42.96
CA VAL A 638 0.14 -4.16 -42.85
C VAL A 638 -0.28 -4.42 -41.40
N LEU A 639 -1.03 -3.51 -40.79
CA LEU A 639 -1.56 -3.68 -39.43
C LEU A 639 -3.08 -3.73 -39.47
N ILE A 640 -3.67 -4.78 -38.92
CA ILE A 640 -5.12 -5.01 -38.91
C ILE A 640 -5.65 -4.61 -37.53
N ALA A 641 -6.50 -3.58 -37.52
CA ALA A 641 -7.02 -2.89 -36.34
C ALA A 641 -8.55 -2.72 -36.39
N THR A 642 -9.27 -3.70 -36.96
CA THR A 642 -10.71 -3.64 -37.23
C THR A 642 -11.61 -3.73 -36.00
N GLY A 643 -11.05 -4.05 -34.83
CA GLY A 643 -11.81 -4.23 -33.57
C GLY A 643 -12.75 -5.44 -33.57
N THR A 644 -13.74 -5.41 -32.67
CA THR A 644 -14.76 -6.45 -32.48
C THR A 644 -16.17 -5.86 -32.67
N ASP A 645 -16.75 -6.00 -33.86
CA ASP A 645 -18.05 -5.41 -34.24
C ASP A 645 -19.19 -6.46 -34.26
N LYS A 646 -18.90 -7.74 -33.95
CA LYS A 646 -19.90 -8.82 -33.96
C LYS A 646 -20.56 -8.98 -32.58
N ASN A 647 -21.76 -8.42 -32.42
CA ASN A 647 -22.52 -8.51 -31.17
C ASN A 647 -23.17 -9.88 -30.94
N SER A 648 -22.98 -10.42 -29.74
CA SER A 648 -23.71 -11.59 -29.26
C SER A 648 -25.16 -11.20 -28.91
N GLY A 649 -26.13 -11.96 -29.41
CA GLY A 649 -27.54 -11.83 -29.04
C GLY A 649 -27.93 -12.83 -27.95
N VAL A 650 -28.97 -12.50 -27.18
CA VAL A 650 -29.60 -13.45 -26.25
C VAL A 650 -30.62 -14.29 -27.04
N LYS A 651 -30.62 -15.61 -26.85
CA LYS A 651 -31.70 -16.46 -27.35
C LYS A 651 -32.92 -16.27 -26.45
N LEU A 652 -33.92 -15.55 -26.93
CA LEU A 652 -35.19 -15.33 -26.24
C LEU A 652 -36.30 -16.11 -26.96
N ALA A 653 -37.14 -16.80 -26.21
CA ALA A 653 -38.45 -17.24 -26.69
C ALA A 653 -39.41 -16.04 -26.77
N GLY A 654 -40.57 -16.22 -27.41
CA GLY A 654 -41.57 -15.16 -27.58
C GLY A 654 -41.46 -14.45 -28.94
N ASP A 655 -42.35 -13.48 -29.18
CA ASP A 655 -42.59 -12.86 -30.49
C ASP A 655 -42.34 -11.34 -30.52
N ASN A 656 -41.86 -10.75 -29.41
CA ASN A 656 -41.56 -9.32 -29.36
C ASN A 656 -40.28 -8.98 -30.16
N GLN A 657 -40.40 -8.04 -31.09
CA GLN A 657 -39.31 -7.62 -31.98
C GLN A 657 -38.53 -6.40 -31.47
N ASN A 658 -38.93 -5.78 -30.36
CA ASN A 658 -38.27 -4.58 -29.83
C ASN A 658 -37.01 -4.94 -29.01
N VAL A 659 -36.12 -5.67 -29.67
CA VAL A 659 -34.86 -6.18 -29.12
C VAL A 659 -33.70 -5.54 -29.87
N TRP A 660 -32.94 -4.71 -29.17
CA TRP A 660 -31.80 -4.00 -29.69
C TRP A 660 -30.50 -4.69 -29.30
N LYS A 661 -29.51 -4.65 -30.19
CA LYS A 661 -28.13 -4.98 -29.82
C LYS A 661 -27.43 -3.71 -29.33
N SER A 662 -26.51 -3.84 -28.37
CA SER A 662 -25.83 -2.71 -27.74
C SER A 662 -25.14 -1.75 -28.71
N LEU A 663 -24.29 -2.25 -29.62
CA LEU A 663 -23.53 -1.39 -30.53
C LEU A 663 -24.44 -0.63 -31.52
N PRO A 664 -25.41 -1.27 -32.22
CA PRO A 664 -26.37 -0.54 -33.04
C PRO A 664 -27.18 0.51 -32.28
N PHE A 665 -27.64 0.18 -31.06
CA PHE A 665 -28.37 1.13 -30.22
C PHE A 665 -27.53 2.36 -29.88
N LEU A 666 -26.33 2.16 -29.33
CA LEU A 666 -25.43 3.25 -28.95
C LEU A 666 -25.01 4.10 -30.17
N ARG A 667 -24.82 3.45 -31.32
CA ARG A 667 -24.50 4.14 -32.58
C ARG A 667 -25.63 5.07 -33.02
N GLU A 668 -26.87 4.61 -32.99
CA GLU A 668 -28.04 5.43 -33.34
C GLU A 668 -28.31 6.52 -32.29
N TYR A 669 -28.07 6.23 -31.01
CA TYR A 669 -28.13 7.22 -29.94
C TYR A 669 -27.14 8.38 -30.19
N ASN A 670 -25.89 8.05 -30.49
CA ASN A 670 -24.84 9.05 -30.75
C ASN A 670 -25.07 9.88 -32.03
N LYS A 671 -25.81 9.34 -33.01
CA LYS A 671 -26.24 10.10 -34.20
C LYS A 671 -27.39 11.08 -33.91
N GLY A 672 -28.01 10.99 -32.72
CA GLY A 672 -29.21 11.75 -32.40
C GLY A 672 -30.46 11.23 -33.11
N THR A 673 -30.47 9.95 -33.53
CA THR A 673 -31.64 9.33 -34.14
C THR A 673 -32.80 9.29 -33.13
N ALA A 674 -34.03 9.54 -33.58
CA ALA A 674 -35.21 9.41 -32.73
C ALA A 674 -35.49 7.93 -32.42
N LEU A 675 -35.04 7.47 -31.25
CA LEU A 675 -35.20 6.09 -30.78
C LEU A 675 -36.54 5.89 -30.09
N LYS A 676 -37.24 4.79 -30.41
CA LYS A 676 -38.55 4.45 -29.84
C LYS A 676 -38.43 3.26 -28.89
N LEU A 677 -37.92 3.52 -27.68
CA LEU A 677 -37.72 2.48 -26.67
C LEU A 677 -38.95 2.23 -25.78
N GLY A 678 -39.91 3.15 -25.75
CA GLY A 678 -41.01 3.12 -24.78
C GLY A 678 -40.59 3.64 -23.41
N LYS A 679 -41.33 3.30 -22.36
CA LYS A 679 -41.14 3.84 -21.00
C LYS A 679 -40.17 3.01 -20.17
N HIS A 680 -40.25 1.69 -20.27
CA HIS A 680 -39.47 0.75 -19.46
C HIS A 680 -38.52 -0.06 -20.34
N VAL A 681 -37.21 0.11 -20.11
CA VAL A 681 -36.16 -0.54 -20.88
C VAL A 681 -35.38 -1.52 -20.00
N VAL A 682 -35.12 -2.72 -20.51
CA VAL A 682 -34.21 -3.67 -19.87
C VAL A 682 -32.92 -3.78 -20.65
N VAL A 683 -31.79 -3.72 -19.95
CA VAL A 683 -30.46 -3.99 -20.51
C VAL A 683 -29.95 -5.30 -19.94
N VAL A 684 -29.62 -6.26 -20.81
CA VAL A 684 -29.14 -7.58 -20.41
C VAL A 684 -27.62 -7.62 -20.51
N GLY A 685 -26.95 -7.79 -19.38
CA GLY A 685 -25.50 -7.73 -19.27
C GLY A 685 -25.06 -6.94 -18.04
N ALA A 686 -23.76 -6.87 -17.78
CA ALA A 686 -23.23 -6.09 -16.66
C ALA A 686 -21.79 -5.62 -16.89
N GLY A 687 -21.35 -5.50 -18.16
CA GLY A 687 -20.08 -4.86 -18.52
C GLY A 687 -20.25 -3.37 -18.76
N ASN A 688 -19.16 -2.66 -19.06
CA ASN A 688 -19.19 -1.21 -19.32
C ASN A 688 -20.19 -0.84 -20.42
N THR A 689 -20.26 -1.62 -21.51
CA THR A 689 -21.26 -1.44 -22.57
C THR A 689 -22.70 -1.50 -22.04
N ALA A 690 -22.99 -2.33 -21.03
CA ALA A 690 -24.32 -2.40 -20.42
C ALA A 690 -24.62 -1.15 -19.58
N MET A 691 -23.63 -0.61 -18.86
CA MET A 691 -23.76 0.65 -18.13
C MET A 691 -24.03 1.82 -19.09
N ASP A 692 -23.24 1.90 -20.18
CA ASP A 692 -23.43 2.91 -21.23
C ASP A 692 -24.82 2.80 -21.86
N CYS A 693 -25.28 1.58 -22.20
CA CYS A 693 -26.60 1.35 -22.75
C CYS A 693 -27.72 1.80 -21.80
N ALA A 694 -27.63 1.48 -20.51
CA ALA A 694 -28.65 1.83 -19.53
C ALA A 694 -28.72 3.35 -19.31
N ARG A 695 -27.57 4.01 -19.16
CA ARG A 695 -27.46 5.46 -18.98
C ARG A 695 -27.88 6.23 -20.23
N ALA A 696 -27.55 5.73 -21.42
CA ALA A 696 -28.03 6.30 -22.68
C ALA A 696 -29.55 6.11 -22.86
N ALA A 697 -30.08 4.93 -22.50
CA ALA A 697 -31.52 4.68 -22.57
C ALA A 697 -32.32 5.64 -21.69
N LEU A 698 -31.87 5.93 -20.45
CA LEU A 698 -32.51 6.92 -19.58
C LEU A 698 -32.53 8.34 -20.16
N ARG A 699 -31.62 8.65 -21.09
CA ARG A 699 -31.54 9.95 -21.77
C ARG A 699 -32.37 10.01 -23.05
N VAL A 700 -32.96 8.89 -23.49
CA VAL A 700 -33.88 8.86 -24.64
C VAL A 700 -35.25 9.41 -24.23
N PRO A 701 -35.81 10.39 -24.96
CA PRO A 701 -37.13 10.94 -24.63
C PRO A 701 -38.21 9.87 -24.53
N GLY A 702 -38.94 9.88 -23.41
CA GLY A 702 -40.05 8.96 -23.15
C GLY A 702 -39.68 7.75 -22.28
N VAL A 703 -38.39 7.48 -22.06
CA VAL A 703 -37.96 6.46 -21.10
C VAL A 703 -38.10 7.00 -19.68
N GLU A 704 -38.80 6.26 -18.84
CA GLU A 704 -39.01 6.56 -17.42
C GLU A 704 -38.11 5.70 -16.53
N LYS A 705 -37.72 4.50 -17.00
CA LYS A 705 -36.97 3.52 -16.22
C LYS A 705 -36.07 2.65 -17.10
N ALA A 706 -34.82 2.47 -16.67
CA ALA A 706 -33.90 1.51 -17.24
C ALA A 706 -33.42 0.53 -16.15
N THR A 707 -33.50 -0.77 -16.44
CA THR A 707 -33.12 -1.83 -15.51
C THR A 707 -32.05 -2.72 -16.13
N ILE A 708 -30.91 -2.85 -15.46
CA ILE A 708 -29.89 -3.84 -15.77
C ILE A 708 -30.30 -5.19 -15.18
N VAL A 709 -30.36 -6.22 -16.02
CA VAL A 709 -30.59 -7.62 -15.63
C VAL A 709 -29.28 -8.39 -15.77
N TYR A 710 -28.81 -8.93 -14.64
CA TYR A 710 -27.56 -9.67 -14.57
C TYR A 710 -27.71 -11.01 -13.88
N ARG A 711 -27.17 -12.07 -14.51
CA ARG A 711 -27.30 -13.45 -14.05
C ARG A 711 -26.44 -13.84 -12.84
N ARG A 712 -25.61 -12.92 -12.31
CA ARG A 712 -24.79 -13.12 -11.09
C ARG A 712 -25.00 -11.96 -10.11
N SER A 713 -24.24 -11.93 -9.03
CA SER A 713 -24.29 -10.84 -8.04
C SER A 713 -23.41 -9.65 -8.46
N LEU A 714 -23.44 -8.58 -7.66
CA LEU A 714 -22.57 -7.42 -7.83
C LEU A 714 -21.08 -7.80 -7.76
N GLN A 715 -20.69 -8.76 -6.93
CA GLN A 715 -19.29 -9.19 -6.76
C GLN A 715 -18.69 -9.76 -8.04
N GLU A 716 -19.50 -10.40 -8.91
CA GLU A 716 -19.01 -10.96 -10.18
C GLU A 716 -19.22 -10.02 -11.39
N MET A 717 -19.66 -8.78 -11.16
CA MET A 717 -19.91 -7.79 -12.21
C MET A 717 -18.61 -7.46 -12.96
N PRO A 718 -18.60 -7.53 -14.31
CA PRO A 718 -17.41 -7.19 -15.10
C PRO A 718 -17.23 -5.69 -15.38
N ALA A 719 -18.25 -4.85 -15.17
CA ALA A 719 -18.10 -3.41 -15.30
C ALA A 719 -17.13 -2.87 -14.24
N TRP A 720 -16.39 -1.82 -14.57
CA TRP A 720 -15.58 -1.13 -13.58
C TRP A 720 -16.48 -0.47 -12.53
N ARG A 721 -15.96 -0.38 -11.30
CA ARG A 721 -16.72 0.14 -10.16
C ARG A 721 -17.26 1.55 -10.43
N GLU A 722 -16.43 2.41 -11.01
CA GLU A 722 -16.81 3.77 -11.43
C GLU A 722 -18.02 3.78 -12.37
N GLU A 723 -18.08 2.88 -13.37
CA GLU A 723 -19.21 2.81 -14.30
C GLU A 723 -20.50 2.38 -13.62
N TYR A 724 -20.40 1.47 -12.65
CA TYR A 724 -21.53 1.03 -11.85
C TYR A 724 -22.05 2.16 -10.95
N GLU A 725 -21.16 2.90 -10.30
CA GLU A 725 -21.51 4.03 -9.42
C GLU A 725 -22.14 5.18 -10.21
N GLU A 726 -21.60 5.51 -11.38
CA GLU A 726 -22.20 6.51 -12.28
C GLU A 726 -23.59 6.06 -12.79
N ALA A 727 -23.77 4.77 -13.09
CA ALA A 727 -25.08 4.25 -13.49
C ALA A 727 -26.10 4.33 -12.35
N LEU A 728 -25.71 4.02 -11.12
CA LEU A 728 -26.56 4.22 -9.94
C LEU A 728 -26.93 5.69 -9.75
N HIS A 729 -25.95 6.59 -9.89
CA HIS A 729 -26.18 8.04 -9.76
C HIS A 729 -27.18 8.57 -10.80
N ASP A 730 -27.12 8.06 -12.03
CA ASP A 730 -28.07 8.36 -13.10
C ASP A 730 -29.47 7.74 -12.87
N GLY A 731 -29.65 6.87 -11.86
CA GLY A 731 -30.93 6.23 -11.52
C GLY A 731 -31.18 4.88 -12.19
N VAL A 732 -30.14 4.20 -12.69
CA VAL A 732 -30.26 2.84 -13.25
C VAL A 732 -30.60 1.85 -12.14
N GLU A 733 -31.62 1.02 -12.36
CA GLU A 733 -31.95 -0.07 -11.46
C GLU A 733 -31.20 -1.36 -11.79
N PHE A 734 -30.91 -2.17 -10.78
CA PHE A 734 -30.19 -3.44 -10.95
C PHE A 734 -31.02 -4.62 -10.45
N ARG A 735 -31.09 -5.67 -11.27
CA ARG A 735 -31.65 -6.98 -10.92
C ARG A 735 -30.59 -8.05 -11.10
N PHE A 736 -29.94 -8.37 -9.98
CA PHE A 736 -28.97 -9.44 -9.87
C PHE A 736 -29.64 -10.80 -9.82
N LEU A 737 -28.86 -11.85 -10.12
CA LEU A 737 -29.33 -13.23 -10.11
C LEU A 737 -30.57 -13.46 -10.98
N ASN A 738 -30.67 -12.76 -12.11
CA ASN A 738 -31.73 -12.95 -13.09
C ASN A 738 -31.19 -13.11 -14.50
N ASN A 739 -31.75 -14.05 -15.26
CA ASN A 739 -31.39 -14.29 -16.66
C ASN A 739 -32.65 -14.32 -17.54
N PRO A 740 -32.75 -13.54 -18.62
CA PRO A 740 -33.95 -13.49 -19.44
C PRO A 740 -34.09 -14.74 -20.33
N GLU A 741 -35.31 -15.27 -20.42
CA GLU A 741 -35.63 -16.48 -21.20
C GLU A 741 -36.66 -16.22 -22.32
N ARG A 742 -37.62 -15.32 -22.10
CA ARG A 742 -38.75 -15.10 -23.01
C ARG A 742 -39.23 -13.66 -23.00
N PHE A 743 -39.52 -13.08 -24.17
CA PHE A 743 -40.10 -11.74 -24.33
C PHE A 743 -41.28 -11.76 -25.31
N ASP A 744 -42.49 -11.60 -24.77
CA ASP A 744 -43.76 -11.70 -25.52
C ASP A 744 -44.25 -10.32 -26.02
N ALA A 745 -45.08 -10.32 -27.08
CA ALA A 745 -45.59 -9.12 -27.75
C ALA A 745 -46.42 -8.20 -26.84
N ASP A 746 -46.95 -8.70 -25.72
CA ASP A 746 -47.66 -7.90 -24.72
C ASP A 746 -46.73 -7.09 -23.80
N GLY A 747 -45.41 -7.24 -23.94
CA GLY A 747 -44.41 -6.57 -23.10
C GLY A 747 -43.94 -7.42 -21.91
N THR A 748 -44.43 -8.65 -21.75
CA THR A 748 -44.01 -9.55 -20.67
C THR A 748 -42.62 -10.13 -20.93
N LEU A 749 -41.64 -9.75 -20.12
CA LEU A 749 -40.30 -10.34 -20.06
C LEU A 749 -40.22 -11.34 -18.90
N THR A 750 -40.00 -12.62 -19.21
CA THR A 750 -39.79 -13.68 -18.21
C THR A 750 -38.31 -13.86 -17.92
N LEU A 751 -37.96 -13.81 -16.64
CA LEU A 751 -36.61 -13.95 -16.11
C LEU A 751 -36.52 -15.22 -15.25
N ARG A 752 -35.53 -16.07 -15.53
CA ARG A 752 -35.08 -17.15 -14.66
C ARG A 752 -34.40 -16.56 -13.43
N VAL A 753 -34.79 -17.01 -12.24
CA VAL A 753 -34.03 -16.71 -11.02
C VAL A 753 -32.80 -17.63 -11.00
N MET A 754 -31.65 -17.04 -10.68
CA MET A 754 -30.36 -17.71 -10.64
C MET A 754 -29.88 -17.85 -9.20
N SER A 755 -29.00 -18.82 -8.95
CA SER A 755 -28.17 -18.89 -7.75
C SER A 755 -26.69 -18.94 -8.13
N LEU A 756 -25.81 -18.68 -7.15
CA LEU A 756 -24.37 -18.82 -7.35
C LEU A 756 -23.93 -20.24 -6.99
N GLY A 757 -23.36 -20.95 -7.95
CA GLY A 757 -22.69 -22.24 -7.73
C GLY A 757 -21.22 -22.05 -7.34
N GLU A 758 -20.43 -23.09 -7.60
CA GLU A 758 -18.99 -23.10 -7.36
C GLU A 758 -18.25 -22.05 -8.21
N PRO A 759 -17.13 -21.50 -7.71
CA PRO A 759 -16.22 -20.67 -8.48
C PRO A 759 -15.61 -21.44 -9.67
N ASP A 760 -15.33 -20.72 -10.76
CA ASP A 760 -14.50 -21.23 -11.85
C ASP A 760 -12.99 -21.16 -11.51
N GLU A 761 -12.13 -21.56 -12.45
CA GLU A 761 -10.67 -21.54 -12.28
C GLU A 761 -10.10 -20.14 -11.95
N LYS A 762 -10.87 -19.08 -12.20
CA LYS A 762 -10.51 -17.68 -11.90
C LYS A 762 -11.18 -17.18 -10.61
N GLY A 763 -11.77 -18.07 -9.81
CA GLY A 763 -12.48 -17.72 -8.58
C GLY A 763 -13.88 -17.15 -8.81
N ARG A 764 -14.33 -16.99 -10.07
CA ARG A 764 -15.61 -16.34 -10.37
C ARG A 764 -16.76 -17.34 -10.30
N ARG A 765 -17.75 -17.08 -9.44
CA ARG A 765 -18.88 -17.99 -9.23
C ARG A 765 -19.74 -18.18 -10.49
N ARG A 766 -20.10 -19.43 -10.77
CA ARG A 766 -20.94 -19.79 -11.91
C ARG A 766 -22.42 -19.55 -11.60
N PRO A 767 -23.20 -18.99 -12.54
CA PRO A 767 -24.64 -18.86 -12.36
C PRO A 767 -25.32 -20.21 -12.61
N VAL A 768 -26.20 -20.61 -11.71
CA VAL A 768 -26.97 -21.86 -11.79
C VAL A 768 -28.45 -21.52 -11.86
N GLU A 769 -29.16 -22.13 -12.80
CA GLU A 769 -30.60 -21.91 -12.96
C GLU A 769 -31.37 -22.51 -11.78
N THR A 770 -32.36 -21.77 -11.28
CA THR A 770 -33.32 -22.29 -10.30
C THR A 770 -34.64 -22.66 -10.98
N ASN A 771 -35.53 -23.35 -10.26
CA ASN A 771 -36.87 -23.65 -10.79
C ASN A 771 -37.80 -22.42 -10.81
N GLU A 772 -37.37 -21.29 -10.24
CA GLU A 772 -38.19 -20.09 -10.10
C GLU A 772 -38.05 -19.16 -11.31
N THR A 773 -39.15 -18.51 -11.65
CA THR A 773 -39.20 -17.44 -12.67
C THR A 773 -39.94 -16.25 -12.12
N VAL A 774 -39.57 -15.06 -12.59
CA VAL A 774 -40.25 -13.80 -12.30
C VAL A 774 -40.52 -13.06 -13.61
N THR A 775 -41.54 -12.21 -13.63
CA THR A 775 -41.91 -11.44 -14.83
C THR A 775 -41.73 -9.95 -14.61
N LEU A 776 -41.46 -9.24 -15.71
CA LEU A 776 -41.40 -7.78 -15.80
C LEU A 776 -42.18 -7.32 -17.01
N HIS A 777 -42.90 -6.21 -16.88
CA HIS A 777 -43.55 -5.57 -18.02
C HIS A 777 -42.66 -4.44 -18.56
N VAL A 778 -42.18 -4.60 -19.78
CA VAL A 778 -41.15 -3.75 -20.40
C VAL A 778 -41.45 -3.51 -21.88
N ASP A 779 -41.02 -2.37 -22.39
CA ASP A 779 -41.30 -1.95 -23.77
C ASP A 779 -40.18 -2.31 -24.74
N SER A 780 -38.94 -2.41 -24.24
CA SER A 780 -37.74 -2.71 -25.03
C SER A 780 -36.71 -3.50 -24.24
N LEU A 781 -35.91 -4.29 -24.97
CA LEU A 781 -34.76 -5.01 -24.43
C LEU A 781 -33.51 -4.68 -25.23
N ILE A 782 -32.40 -4.38 -24.55
CA ILE A 782 -31.08 -4.15 -25.14
C ILE A 782 -30.14 -5.27 -24.70
N THR A 783 -29.54 -6.01 -25.63
CA THR A 783 -28.56 -7.07 -25.33
C THR A 783 -27.14 -6.50 -25.33
N ALA A 784 -26.46 -6.54 -24.18
CA ALA A 784 -25.10 -6.09 -23.94
C ALA A 784 -24.25 -7.21 -23.30
N ILE A 785 -24.23 -8.38 -23.95
CA ILE A 785 -23.59 -9.61 -23.45
C ILE A 785 -22.22 -9.92 -24.09
N GLY A 786 -21.60 -8.92 -24.72
CA GLY A 786 -20.24 -8.97 -25.26
C GLY A 786 -20.14 -9.05 -26.79
N GLU A 787 -19.01 -8.58 -27.29
CA GLU A 787 -18.64 -8.48 -28.69
C GLU A 787 -17.58 -9.53 -29.07
N GLN A 788 -17.54 -9.90 -30.35
CA GLN A 788 -16.62 -10.90 -30.90
C GLN A 788 -15.95 -10.35 -32.16
N GLN A 789 -14.83 -10.96 -32.53
CA GLN A 789 -14.20 -10.74 -33.82
C GLN A 789 -15.10 -11.22 -34.96
N ASP A 790 -14.97 -10.57 -36.11
CA ASP A 790 -15.55 -11.06 -37.35
C ASP A 790 -14.57 -12.02 -38.05
N THR A 791 -14.65 -13.29 -37.70
CA THR A 791 -13.77 -14.34 -38.25
C THR A 791 -13.98 -14.58 -39.75
N GLU A 792 -15.18 -14.30 -40.26
CA GLU A 792 -15.48 -14.39 -41.69
C GLU A 792 -14.76 -13.27 -42.44
N ALA A 793 -14.81 -12.04 -41.93
CA ALA A 793 -14.07 -10.91 -42.49
C ALA A 793 -12.55 -11.13 -42.40
N LEU A 794 -12.03 -11.66 -41.28
CA LEU A 794 -10.60 -11.97 -41.12
C LEU A 794 -10.11 -12.99 -42.14
N ASN A 795 -10.86 -14.08 -42.35
CA ASN A 795 -10.55 -15.07 -43.38
C ASN A 795 -10.59 -14.46 -44.79
N ALA A 796 -11.58 -13.62 -45.09
CA ALA A 796 -11.69 -12.94 -46.38
C ALA A 796 -10.51 -11.98 -46.65
N MET A 797 -9.98 -11.34 -45.61
CA MET A 797 -8.76 -10.51 -45.70
C MET A 797 -7.47 -11.31 -45.89
N GLY A 798 -7.52 -12.64 -45.73
CA GLY A 798 -6.39 -13.55 -45.85
C GLY A 798 -5.66 -13.82 -44.52
N VAL A 799 -6.25 -13.51 -43.37
CA VAL A 799 -5.61 -13.66 -42.05
C VAL A 799 -5.64 -15.12 -41.59
N PRO A 800 -4.50 -15.72 -41.20
CA PRO A 800 -4.46 -17.06 -40.63
C PRO A 800 -5.17 -17.13 -39.26
N LEU A 801 -6.10 -18.09 -39.12
CA LEU A 801 -6.78 -18.39 -37.87
C LEU A 801 -6.32 -19.74 -37.30
N ASP A 802 -6.41 -19.88 -35.98
CA ASP A 802 -6.16 -21.12 -35.25
C ASP A 802 -7.36 -22.08 -35.32
N LYS A 803 -7.21 -23.26 -34.69
CA LYS A 803 -8.25 -24.31 -34.65
C LYS A 803 -9.55 -23.90 -33.95
N ASN A 804 -9.52 -22.83 -33.15
CA ASN A 804 -10.65 -22.29 -32.41
C ASN A 804 -11.27 -21.08 -33.12
N GLY A 805 -10.78 -20.71 -34.31
CA GLY A 805 -11.21 -19.54 -35.06
C GLY A 805 -10.65 -18.22 -34.52
N TRP A 806 -9.62 -18.25 -33.67
CA TRP A 806 -8.92 -17.06 -33.18
C TRP A 806 -7.76 -16.69 -34.09
N PRO A 807 -7.39 -15.41 -34.20
CA PRO A 807 -6.19 -15.04 -34.92
C PRO A 807 -4.94 -15.70 -34.37
N ASP A 808 -4.13 -16.31 -35.24
CA ASP A 808 -2.86 -16.90 -34.84
C ASP A 808 -1.73 -15.88 -34.95
N VAL A 809 -1.34 -15.31 -33.80
CA VAL A 809 -0.35 -14.24 -33.70
C VAL A 809 0.67 -14.50 -32.59
N ASP A 810 1.87 -13.96 -32.76
CA ASP A 810 2.92 -13.99 -31.75
C ASP A 810 2.71 -12.96 -30.61
N HIS A 811 3.67 -12.86 -29.70
CA HIS A 811 3.64 -11.91 -28.58
C HIS A 811 3.59 -10.42 -29.00
N ASN A 812 4.15 -10.07 -30.16
CA ASN A 812 4.12 -8.74 -30.75
C ASN A 812 2.84 -8.48 -31.55
N GLY A 813 2.08 -9.52 -31.84
CA GLY A 813 0.90 -9.48 -32.69
C GLY A 813 1.18 -9.76 -34.17
N GLU A 814 2.38 -10.23 -34.53
CA GLU A 814 2.69 -10.63 -35.90
C GLU A 814 1.97 -11.94 -36.24
N THR A 815 1.29 -11.98 -37.38
CA THR A 815 0.61 -13.17 -37.89
C THR A 815 1.60 -14.13 -38.54
N ARG A 816 1.15 -15.29 -39.02
CA ARG A 816 1.98 -16.17 -39.89
C ARG A 816 2.33 -15.53 -41.24
N LEU A 817 1.66 -14.46 -41.65
CA LEU A 817 2.05 -13.68 -42.82
C LEU A 817 3.11 -12.66 -42.39
N THR A 818 4.30 -12.76 -42.99
CA THR A 818 5.42 -11.86 -42.70
C THR A 818 5.02 -10.40 -42.88
N ASP A 819 5.41 -9.55 -41.94
CA ASP A 819 5.16 -8.10 -41.93
C ASP A 819 3.68 -7.71 -41.80
N VAL A 820 2.83 -8.65 -41.35
CA VAL A 820 1.39 -8.44 -41.11
C VAL A 820 1.09 -8.63 -39.63
N PHE A 821 0.57 -7.59 -38.99
CA PHE A 821 0.30 -7.55 -37.55
C PHE A 821 -1.20 -7.38 -37.26
N MET A 822 -1.64 -7.85 -36.10
CA MET A 822 -2.98 -7.60 -35.57
C MET A 822 -2.92 -6.88 -34.23
N ILE A 823 -3.68 -5.79 -34.13
CA ILE A 823 -3.65 -4.87 -32.99
C ILE A 823 -5.06 -4.45 -32.59
N GLY A 824 -5.25 -4.12 -31.32
CA GLY A 824 -6.53 -3.75 -30.73
C GLY A 824 -7.40 -4.96 -30.40
N ASP A 825 -8.70 -4.72 -30.21
CA ASP A 825 -9.64 -5.74 -29.74
C ASP A 825 -9.74 -6.95 -30.69
N VAL A 826 -9.45 -6.77 -31.99
CA VAL A 826 -9.45 -7.87 -32.95
C VAL A 826 -8.43 -8.97 -32.55
N GLN A 827 -7.34 -8.62 -31.86
CA GLN A 827 -6.30 -9.55 -31.46
C GLN A 827 -6.74 -10.46 -30.30
N ARG A 828 -7.41 -9.92 -29.27
CA ARG A 828 -7.63 -10.61 -27.98
C ARG A 828 -9.09 -10.64 -27.51
N GLY A 829 -9.99 -10.02 -28.25
CA GLY A 829 -11.36 -9.71 -27.83
C GLY A 829 -11.47 -8.31 -27.21
N PRO A 830 -12.70 -7.88 -26.86
CA PRO A 830 -12.97 -6.55 -26.33
C PRO A 830 -12.17 -6.28 -25.05
N SER A 831 -11.47 -5.14 -25.01
CA SER A 831 -10.66 -4.72 -23.86
C SER A 831 -10.78 -3.22 -23.61
N SER A 832 -9.92 -2.67 -22.75
CA SER A 832 -9.85 -1.24 -22.53
C SER A 832 -9.13 -0.51 -23.67
N ILE A 833 -9.43 0.77 -23.84
CA ILE A 833 -8.85 1.60 -24.91
C ILE A 833 -7.32 1.66 -24.78
N VAL A 834 -6.79 1.80 -23.56
CA VAL A 834 -5.35 1.85 -23.34
C VAL A 834 -4.69 0.48 -23.59
N ALA A 835 -5.39 -0.64 -23.33
CA ALA A 835 -4.91 -1.96 -23.68
C ALA A 835 -4.81 -2.13 -25.20
N ALA A 836 -5.80 -1.66 -25.96
CA ALA A 836 -5.76 -1.62 -27.41
C ALA A 836 -4.57 -0.78 -27.93
N VAL A 837 -4.34 0.42 -27.39
CA VAL A 837 -3.14 1.23 -27.70
C VAL A 837 -1.85 0.47 -27.33
N GLY A 838 -1.82 -0.26 -26.21
CA GLY A 838 -0.67 -1.06 -25.79
C GLY A 838 -0.30 -2.18 -26.78
N THR A 839 -1.29 -2.81 -27.42
CA THR A 839 -1.02 -3.77 -28.51
C THR A 839 -0.40 -3.09 -29.73
N ALA A 840 -0.89 -1.89 -30.08
CA ALA A 840 -0.33 -1.10 -31.18
C ALA A 840 1.12 -0.70 -30.89
N ARG A 841 1.43 -0.28 -29.66
CA ARG A 841 2.82 0.01 -29.23
C ARG A 841 3.73 -1.18 -29.51
N ARG A 842 3.41 -2.38 -29.00
CA ARG A 842 4.24 -3.59 -29.21
C ARG A 842 4.50 -3.87 -30.69
N ALA A 843 3.46 -3.83 -31.53
CA ALA A 843 3.61 -4.04 -32.97
C ALA A 843 4.49 -2.95 -33.61
N THR A 844 4.26 -1.67 -33.28
CA THR A 844 5.08 -0.58 -33.82
C THR A 844 6.54 -0.69 -33.37
N ASP A 845 6.81 -1.05 -32.13
CA ASP A 845 8.17 -1.16 -31.62
C ASP A 845 8.92 -2.35 -32.25
N ALA A 846 8.23 -3.45 -32.57
CA ALA A 846 8.78 -4.54 -33.36
C ALA A 846 9.16 -4.09 -34.78
N ILE A 847 8.30 -3.33 -35.45
CA ILE A 847 8.58 -2.74 -36.78
C ILE A 847 9.77 -1.77 -36.72
N LEU A 848 9.78 -0.86 -35.75
CA LEU A 848 10.87 0.12 -35.60
C LEU A 848 12.21 -0.58 -35.34
N SER A 849 12.23 -1.61 -34.50
CA SER A 849 13.42 -2.44 -34.28
C SER A 849 13.91 -3.09 -35.57
N ARG A 850 13.01 -3.67 -36.38
CA ARG A 850 13.32 -4.26 -37.70
C ARG A 850 13.91 -3.24 -38.69
N GLU A 851 13.47 -1.99 -38.59
CA GLU A 851 13.94 -0.86 -39.40
C GLU A 851 15.20 -0.16 -38.84
N ASN A 852 15.81 -0.74 -37.79
CA ASN A 852 16.95 -0.19 -37.06
C ASN A 852 16.69 1.22 -36.51
N ILE A 853 15.45 1.47 -36.06
CA ILE A 853 15.02 2.68 -35.39
C ILE A 853 14.87 2.38 -33.90
N ARG A 854 15.63 3.09 -33.07
CA ARG A 854 15.54 2.94 -31.62
C ARG A 854 14.17 3.39 -31.13
N SER A 855 13.48 2.53 -30.40
CA SER A 855 12.31 2.89 -29.60
C SER A 855 12.73 3.28 -28.18
N HIS A 856 12.07 4.29 -27.62
CA HIS A 856 12.27 4.76 -26.24
C HIS A 856 11.25 4.14 -25.26
N GLN A 857 10.49 3.12 -25.68
CA GLN A 857 9.44 2.51 -24.86
C GLN A 857 9.99 1.89 -23.55
N ASN A 858 11.20 1.34 -23.58
CA ASN A 858 11.83 0.66 -22.45
C ASN A 858 12.89 1.52 -21.75
N ASP A 859 13.11 2.76 -22.20
CA ASP A 859 14.07 3.64 -21.54
C ASP A 859 13.53 4.00 -20.15
N LYS A 860 14.31 3.66 -19.11
CA LYS A 860 14.01 4.11 -17.75
C LYS A 860 14.43 5.57 -17.62
N TYR A 861 13.48 6.44 -17.33
CA TYR A 861 13.79 7.81 -16.94
C TYR A 861 14.35 7.83 -15.52
N TRP A 862 15.57 8.38 -15.41
CA TRP A 862 16.21 8.63 -14.12
C TRP A 862 15.79 9.99 -13.64
N ASN A 863 14.89 10.02 -12.66
CA ASN A 863 14.42 11.27 -12.08
C ASN A 863 15.60 11.93 -11.33
N ASN A 864 15.88 13.20 -11.59
CA ASN A 864 16.85 13.98 -10.82
C ASN A 864 16.20 14.43 -9.51
N VAL A 865 16.02 13.49 -8.58
CA VAL A 865 15.23 13.71 -7.36
C VAL A 865 16.13 13.66 -6.14
N ASN A 866 15.83 14.53 -5.19
CA ASN A 866 16.41 14.49 -3.87
C ASN A 866 15.79 13.34 -3.05
N PRO A 867 16.55 12.28 -2.67
CA PRO A 867 16.00 11.19 -1.86
C PRO A 867 15.35 11.67 -0.57
N ALA A 868 15.86 12.75 0.03
CA ALA A 868 15.33 13.30 1.28
C ALA A 868 13.87 13.76 1.14
N GLU A 869 13.49 14.30 -0.02
CA GLU A 869 12.09 14.68 -0.30
C GLU A 869 11.19 13.45 -0.38
N ILE A 870 11.64 12.37 -1.03
CA ILE A 870 10.86 11.12 -1.10
C ILE A 870 10.67 10.53 0.31
N TYR A 871 11.71 10.53 1.15
CA TYR A 871 11.59 10.07 2.55
C TYR A 871 10.57 10.89 3.34
N GLN A 872 10.53 12.21 3.16
CA GLN A 872 9.51 13.05 3.79
C GLN A 872 8.10 12.63 3.37
N ARG A 873 7.85 12.49 2.06
CA ARG A 873 6.54 12.10 1.50
C ARG A 873 6.05 10.73 2.00
N LYS A 874 6.96 9.85 2.42
CA LYS A 874 6.64 8.52 2.99
C LYS A 874 6.15 8.58 4.45
N GLY A 875 6.51 9.61 5.20
CA GLY A 875 5.94 9.80 6.54
C GLY A 875 4.49 10.30 6.50
N ASP A 876 4.11 10.97 5.42
CA ASP A 876 2.92 11.80 5.37
C ASP A 876 1.70 11.06 4.76
N ILE A 877 0.56 11.10 5.45
CA ILE A 877 -0.78 10.82 4.91
C ILE A 877 -1.49 12.14 4.61
N SER A 878 -2.20 12.21 3.47
CA SER A 878 -3.09 13.31 3.15
C SER A 878 -4.43 13.11 3.86
N ILE A 879 -4.70 13.94 4.87
CA ILE A 879 -5.94 13.89 5.66
C ILE A 879 -7.12 14.48 4.86
N THR A 880 -6.85 15.44 3.97
CA THR A 880 -7.88 16.07 3.12
C THR A 880 -7.39 16.14 1.68
N LEU A 881 -8.23 15.71 0.74
CA LEU A 881 -7.93 15.74 -0.69
C LEU A 881 -8.48 17.02 -1.34
N VAL A 882 -7.67 17.64 -2.19
CA VAL A 882 -8.04 18.80 -2.98
C VAL A 882 -8.88 18.35 -4.17
N ASN A 883 -9.99 19.03 -4.42
CA ASN A 883 -10.83 18.77 -5.58
C ASN A 883 -10.09 19.13 -6.88
N SER A 884 -10.23 18.31 -7.92
CA SER A 884 -9.57 18.53 -9.21
C SER A 884 -10.04 19.79 -9.94
N ASP A 885 -11.15 20.40 -9.54
CA ASP A 885 -11.61 21.71 -10.04
C ASP A 885 -10.60 22.83 -9.74
N ASP A 886 -9.91 22.78 -8.60
CA ASP A 886 -8.75 23.65 -8.33
C ASP A 886 -7.49 23.02 -8.92
N ARG A 887 -7.32 23.21 -10.23
CA ARG A 887 -6.25 22.57 -11.01
C ARG A 887 -4.85 22.76 -10.42
N ASP A 888 -4.53 23.93 -9.89
CA ASP A 888 -3.18 24.22 -9.38
C ASP A 888 -2.95 23.57 -8.00
N ALA A 889 -3.89 23.74 -7.07
CA ALA A 889 -3.77 23.11 -5.76
C ALA A 889 -3.85 21.58 -5.85
N PHE A 890 -4.68 21.05 -6.74
CA PHE A 890 -4.79 19.62 -7.03
C PHE A 890 -3.46 19.05 -7.55
N VAL A 891 -2.87 19.67 -8.56
CA VAL A 891 -1.56 19.23 -9.11
C VAL A 891 -0.48 19.29 -8.04
N ALA A 892 -0.42 20.38 -7.26
CA ALA A 892 0.57 20.53 -6.20
C ALA A 892 0.44 19.42 -5.14
N GLN A 893 -0.78 19.10 -4.71
CA GLN A 893 -1.02 18.04 -3.75
C GLN A 893 -0.66 16.66 -4.32
N GLU A 894 -1.12 16.31 -5.52
CA GLU A 894 -0.83 15.02 -6.14
C GLU A 894 0.68 14.81 -6.39
N ALA A 895 1.39 15.86 -6.80
CA ALA A 895 2.84 15.83 -6.95
C ALA A 895 3.56 15.60 -5.61
N ALA A 896 3.12 16.29 -4.55
CA ALA A 896 3.64 16.10 -3.20
C ALA A 896 3.31 14.72 -2.61
N ARG A 897 2.21 14.08 -3.04
CA ARG A 897 1.84 12.71 -2.63
C ARG A 897 2.62 11.62 -3.36
N CYS A 898 3.14 11.91 -4.56
CA CYS A 898 3.83 10.92 -5.38
C CYS A 898 5.14 10.43 -4.71
N LEU A 899 5.22 9.11 -4.53
CA LEU A 899 6.32 8.45 -3.82
C LEU A 899 7.49 8.05 -4.71
N GLU A 900 7.39 8.26 -6.04
CA GLU A 900 8.47 7.98 -7.00
C GLU A 900 9.09 6.58 -6.83
N CYS A 901 8.22 5.57 -6.80
CA CYS A 901 8.55 4.19 -6.40
C CYS A 901 9.61 3.52 -7.29
N ASN A 902 9.78 3.99 -8.53
CA ASN A 902 10.85 3.58 -9.45
C ASN A 902 12.25 4.03 -9.00
N TYR A 903 12.35 4.99 -8.09
CA TYR A 903 13.59 5.56 -7.56
C TYR A 903 13.86 5.20 -6.09
N VAL A 904 12.86 5.27 -5.18
CA VAL A 904 12.97 4.72 -3.82
C VAL A 904 11.69 3.98 -3.40
N CYS A 905 11.66 2.65 -3.54
CA CYS A 905 10.53 1.85 -3.06
C CYS A 905 10.53 1.71 -1.53
N ASN A 906 11.56 1.08 -0.94
CA ASN A 906 11.76 0.87 0.51
C ASN A 906 10.57 0.36 1.35
N LYS A 907 9.46 -0.09 0.77
CA LYS A 907 8.33 -0.63 1.56
C LYS A 907 8.78 -1.68 2.58
N CYS A 908 9.58 -2.66 2.15
CA CYS A 908 10.09 -3.71 3.04
C CYS A 908 11.02 -3.20 4.16
N VAL A 909 11.67 -2.05 3.97
CA VAL A 909 12.52 -1.37 4.97
C VAL A 909 11.63 -0.58 5.94
N ASP A 910 10.63 0.13 5.42
CA ASP A 910 9.73 0.98 6.19
C ASP A 910 8.85 0.14 7.14
N VAL A 911 8.29 -0.96 6.64
CA VAL A 911 7.36 -1.82 7.39
C VAL A 911 8.04 -2.84 8.31
N CYS A 912 9.37 -2.98 8.22
CA CYS A 912 10.09 -3.94 9.07
C CYS A 912 10.23 -3.37 10.49
N PRO A 913 9.52 -3.92 11.50
CA PRO A 913 9.59 -3.37 12.84
C PRO A 913 11.00 -3.51 13.43
N ASN A 914 11.74 -4.57 13.08
CA ASN A 914 13.07 -4.87 13.61
C ASN A 914 14.23 -4.19 12.88
N ARG A 915 13.94 -3.43 11.81
CA ARG A 915 14.95 -2.85 10.90
C ARG A 915 15.93 -3.91 10.35
N ALA A 916 15.41 -5.11 10.08
CA ALA A 916 16.12 -6.22 9.46
C ALA A 916 16.33 -6.02 7.94
N ASN A 917 15.48 -5.25 7.28
CA ASN A 917 15.73 -4.84 5.90
C ASN A 917 16.37 -3.45 5.88
N VAL A 918 17.47 -3.30 5.15
CA VAL A 918 18.18 -2.02 4.96
C VAL A 918 18.32 -1.69 3.48
N SER A 919 18.44 -0.40 3.17
CA SER A 919 18.64 0.11 1.81
C SER A 919 19.97 0.86 1.76
N ILE A 920 20.85 0.44 0.84
CA ILE A 920 22.20 1.00 0.69
C ILE A 920 22.46 1.43 -0.76
N ALA A 921 23.21 2.52 -0.95
CA ALA A 921 23.45 3.11 -2.26
C ALA A 921 24.68 2.48 -2.95
N VAL A 922 24.49 1.38 -3.68
CA VAL A 922 25.60 0.64 -4.31
C VAL A 922 25.80 1.10 -5.77
N PRO A 923 26.97 1.66 -6.14
CA PRO A 923 27.26 2.04 -7.53
C PRO A 923 27.25 0.84 -8.48
N GLY A 924 27.00 1.09 -9.77
CA GLY A 924 27.11 0.07 -10.84
C GLY A 924 25.87 -0.81 -11.05
N PHE A 925 24.77 -0.50 -10.37
CA PHE A 925 23.45 -1.12 -10.59
C PHE A 925 22.52 -0.18 -11.35
N GLN A 926 21.40 -0.70 -11.87
CA GLN A 926 20.37 0.17 -12.45
C GLN A 926 19.80 1.03 -11.32
N ASN A 927 19.24 0.42 -10.28
CA ASN A 927 18.74 1.17 -9.15
C ASN A 927 19.91 1.62 -8.28
N ARG A 928 19.91 2.92 -7.96
CA ARG A 928 20.89 3.52 -7.05
C ARG A 928 20.98 2.78 -5.72
N PHE A 929 19.84 2.31 -5.21
CA PHE A 929 19.75 1.65 -3.93
C PHE A 929 19.43 0.16 -4.09
N GLN A 930 20.11 -0.65 -3.28
CA GLN A 930 19.89 -2.09 -3.17
C GLN A 930 19.42 -2.43 -1.76
N THR A 931 18.49 -3.37 -1.65
CA THR A 931 17.96 -3.83 -0.37
C THR A 931 18.72 -5.05 0.10
N LEU A 932 19.24 -5.00 1.34
CA LEU A 932 19.84 -6.14 2.03
C LEU A 932 18.96 -6.57 3.20
N HIS A 933 18.97 -7.86 3.49
CA HIS A 933 18.33 -8.46 4.65
C HIS A 933 19.37 -8.81 5.72
N LEU A 934 19.12 -8.47 6.98
CA LEU A 934 20.00 -8.71 8.11
C LEU A 934 19.38 -9.83 8.96
N ASP A 935 19.88 -11.05 8.78
CA ASP A 935 19.33 -12.28 9.36
C ASP A 935 19.18 -12.18 10.88
N ALA A 936 20.22 -11.67 11.54
CA ALA A 936 20.29 -11.53 12.99
C ALA A 936 19.14 -10.70 13.62
N TYR A 937 18.43 -9.88 12.87
CA TYR A 937 17.34 -9.04 13.42
C TYR A 937 15.95 -9.55 13.00
N CYS A 938 15.90 -10.53 12.11
CA CYS A 938 14.65 -11.05 11.59
C CYS A 938 14.06 -12.09 12.57
N ASN A 939 12.75 -12.02 12.75
CA ASN A 939 11.94 -13.04 13.42
C ASN A 939 10.93 -13.68 12.45
N GLU A 940 11.13 -13.47 11.15
CA GLU A 940 10.26 -13.94 10.07
C GLU A 940 8.77 -13.56 10.26
N CYS A 941 8.48 -12.40 10.86
CA CYS A 941 7.09 -11.98 11.09
C CYS A 941 6.22 -11.88 9.83
N GLY A 942 6.81 -11.85 8.64
CA GLY A 942 6.12 -11.83 7.35
C GLY A 942 5.68 -10.44 6.86
N ASN A 943 5.69 -9.42 7.73
CA ASN A 943 5.11 -8.12 7.39
C ASN A 943 5.74 -7.47 6.14
N CYS A 944 7.04 -7.66 5.89
CA CYS A 944 7.69 -7.12 4.69
C CYS A 944 7.29 -7.81 3.39
N ALA A 945 6.86 -9.08 3.44
CA ALA A 945 6.32 -9.78 2.27
C ALA A 945 4.94 -9.24 1.91
N GLN A 946 4.11 -8.92 2.91
CA GLN A 946 2.74 -8.46 2.68
C GLN A 946 2.64 -7.16 1.86
N PHE A 947 3.63 -6.28 1.98
CA PHE A 947 3.66 -5.01 1.24
C PHE A 947 4.57 -5.03 0.00
N CYS A 948 5.27 -6.14 -0.26
CA CYS A 948 6.12 -6.25 -1.44
C CYS A 948 5.23 -6.27 -2.70
N PRO A 949 5.43 -5.35 -3.66
CA PRO A 949 4.61 -5.35 -4.88
C PRO A 949 4.98 -6.52 -5.82
N TRP A 950 6.15 -7.13 -5.66
CA TRP A 950 6.57 -8.28 -6.45
C TRP A 950 6.05 -9.58 -5.84
N ASN A 951 5.97 -10.63 -6.65
CA ASN A 951 5.79 -11.98 -6.13
C ASN A 951 7.06 -12.45 -5.42
N GLY A 952 7.12 -12.28 -4.10
CA GLY A 952 8.26 -12.70 -3.29
C GLY A 952 8.25 -12.14 -1.87
N LYS A 953 9.15 -12.68 -1.06
CA LYS A 953 9.31 -12.38 0.36
C LYS A 953 10.68 -11.74 0.58
N PRO A 954 10.74 -10.43 0.87
CA PRO A 954 12.02 -9.75 1.03
C PRO A 954 12.97 -10.37 2.08
N TYR A 955 12.44 -10.99 3.13
CA TYR A 955 13.25 -11.65 4.16
C TYR A 955 13.84 -13.02 3.73
N GLU A 956 13.32 -13.63 2.64
CA GLU A 956 13.83 -14.90 2.10
C GLU A 956 14.62 -14.69 0.79
N ASP A 957 14.14 -13.78 -0.07
CA ASP A 957 14.60 -13.67 -1.45
C ASP A 957 15.70 -12.61 -1.65
N LYS A 958 15.88 -11.68 -0.71
CA LYS A 958 16.93 -10.66 -0.79
C LYS A 958 18.27 -11.16 -0.27
N ILE A 959 19.32 -10.47 -0.71
CA ILE A 959 20.69 -10.73 -0.27
C ILE A 959 20.75 -10.60 1.24
N THR A 960 20.99 -11.74 1.88
CA THR A 960 21.06 -11.88 3.33
C THR A 960 22.50 -11.67 3.82
N VAL A 961 22.67 -10.80 4.81
CA VAL A 961 23.90 -10.63 5.56
C VAL A 961 23.80 -11.46 6.82
N PHE A 962 24.66 -12.46 6.95
CA PHE A 962 24.73 -13.33 8.11
C PHE A 962 25.80 -12.85 9.07
N SER A 963 25.54 -12.99 10.37
CA SER A 963 26.50 -12.66 11.43
C SER A 963 27.21 -13.89 12.00
N LEU A 964 26.60 -15.09 11.91
CA LEU A 964 27.17 -16.33 12.44
C LEU A 964 27.20 -17.44 11.39
N ALA A 965 28.22 -18.30 11.47
CA ALA A 965 28.37 -19.46 10.59
C ALA A 965 27.18 -20.43 10.68
N GLN A 966 26.66 -20.66 11.89
CA GLN A 966 25.52 -21.55 12.11
C GLN A 966 24.26 -21.09 11.39
N ASP A 967 23.97 -19.78 11.39
CA ASP A 967 22.78 -19.24 10.73
C ASP A 967 22.94 -19.31 9.20
N PHE A 968 24.14 -18.99 8.70
CA PHE A 968 24.48 -19.21 7.30
C PHE A 968 24.27 -20.69 6.91
N ASP A 969 24.78 -21.63 7.70
CA ASP A 969 24.70 -23.07 7.42
C ASP A 969 23.27 -23.63 7.47
N ASN A 970 22.41 -23.09 8.35
CA ASN A 970 21.02 -23.51 8.52
C ASN A 970 20.04 -22.75 7.60
N SER A 971 20.53 -21.86 6.74
CA SER A 971 19.72 -21.10 5.79
C SER A 971 19.92 -21.59 4.34
N SER A 972 18.90 -21.40 3.51
CA SER A 972 18.97 -21.56 2.06
C SER A 972 18.97 -20.22 1.31
N THR A 973 18.82 -19.09 2.02
CA THR A 973 18.68 -17.78 1.40
C THR A 973 19.96 -17.34 0.69
N PRO A 974 19.84 -16.59 -0.43
CA PRO A 974 21.01 -16.01 -1.08
C PRO A 974 21.63 -14.96 -0.16
N GLY A 975 22.95 -14.93 -0.05
CA GLY A 975 23.59 -14.07 0.94
C GLY A 975 25.06 -14.35 1.17
N PHE A 976 25.63 -13.73 2.20
CA PHE A 976 27.03 -13.88 2.54
C PHE A 976 27.31 -13.71 4.03
N LEU A 977 28.43 -14.30 4.46
CA LEU A 977 29.03 -14.18 5.78
C LEU A 977 30.50 -13.76 5.61
N VAL A 978 30.92 -12.74 6.36
CA VAL A 978 32.32 -12.26 6.36
C VAL A 978 33.00 -12.75 7.65
N GLU A 979 34.09 -13.49 7.50
CA GLU A 979 34.93 -14.03 8.57
C GLU A 979 36.39 -13.59 8.34
N ASP A 980 36.77 -12.46 8.95
CA ASP A 980 38.06 -11.80 8.73
C ASP A 980 38.30 -11.51 7.23
N CYS A 981 39.31 -12.16 6.62
CA CYS A 981 39.63 -12.01 5.19
C CYS A 981 38.92 -13.05 4.30
N ARG A 982 38.05 -13.90 4.87
CA ARG A 982 37.30 -14.93 4.14
C ARG A 982 35.83 -14.54 4.04
N VAL A 983 35.23 -14.79 2.88
CA VAL A 983 33.81 -14.53 2.65
C VAL A 983 33.15 -15.80 2.15
N ARG A 984 32.15 -16.28 2.88
CA ARG A 984 31.28 -17.37 2.45
C ARG A 984 30.09 -16.77 1.73
N VAL A 985 29.84 -17.17 0.49
CA VAL A 985 28.76 -16.63 -0.35
C VAL A 985 27.83 -17.77 -0.74
N ARG A 986 26.52 -17.53 -0.71
CA ARG A 986 25.48 -18.42 -1.23
C ARG A 986 24.63 -17.71 -2.29
N LEU A 987 24.43 -18.38 -3.42
CA LEU A 987 23.59 -17.93 -4.53
C LEU A 987 23.12 -19.16 -5.32
N ASN A 988 21.86 -19.20 -5.75
CA ASN A 988 21.29 -20.31 -6.55
C ASN A 988 21.56 -21.70 -5.96
N ASN A 989 21.44 -21.85 -4.63
CA ASN A 989 21.72 -23.08 -3.87
C ASN A 989 23.16 -23.61 -3.98
N GLN A 990 24.09 -22.80 -4.47
CA GLN A 990 25.53 -23.08 -4.48
C GLN A 990 26.24 -22.22 -3.45
N SER A 991 27.38 -22.68 -2.95
CA SER A 991 28.17 -21.97 -1.94
C SER A 991 29.63 -21.87 -2.36
N TRP A 992 30.23 -20.72 -2.12
CA TRP A 992 31.63 -20.41 -2.44
C TRP A 992 32.33 -19.85 -1.22
N VAL A 993 33.65 -20.00 -1.21
CA VAL A 993 34.53 -19.34 -0.24
C VAL A 993 35.51 -18.50 -1.03
N LEU A 994 35.43 -17.19 -0.83
CA LEU A 994 36.27 -16.18 -1.47
C LEU A 994 37.18 -15.53 -0.43
N ASN A 995 38.24 -14.87 -0.89
CA ASN A 995 39.06 -14.02 -0.03
C ASN A 995 38.85 -12.55 -0.42
N ILE A 996 38.64 -11.72 0.60
CA ILE A 996 38.54 -10.27 0.48
C ILE A 996 39.74 -9.64 1.18
N ASP A 997 40.37 -8.67 0.55
CA ASP A 997 41.46 -7.90 1.16
C ASP A 997 40.94 -6.71 1.98
N SER A 998 41.86 -6.00 2.64
CA SER A 998 41.53 -4.81 3.46
C SER A 998 40.99 -3.63 2.65
N GLU A 999 41.20 -3.63 1.33
CA GLU A 999 40.62 -2.64 0.43
C GLU A 999 39.26 -3.12 -0.12
N GLY A 1000 38.73 -4.25 0.35
CA GLY A 1000 37.45 -4.78 -0.11
C GLY A 1000 37.51 -5.47 -1.48
N GLN A 1001 38.69 -5.77 -2.02
CA GLN A 1001 38.83 -6.40 -3.33
C GLN A 1001 38.86 -7.93 -3.23
N PHE A 1002 38.30 -8.58 -4.25
CA PHE A 1002 38.24 -10.03 -4.36
C PHE A 1002 39.20 -10.55 -5.44
N ASN A 1003 39.84 -11.68 -5.17
CA ASN A 1003 40.66 -12.41 -6.14
C ASN A 1003 39.85 -13.56 -6.76
N ASN A 1004 39.93 -13.73 -8.10
CA ASN A 1004 39.31 -14.84 -8.84
C ASN A 1004 37.78 -14.99 -8.62
N VAL A 1005 37.01 -13.92 -8.86
CA VAL A 1005 35.54 -13.91 -8.72
C VAL A 1005 34.87 -14.73 -9.84
N PRO A 1006 34.04 -15.74 -9.51
CA PRO A 1006 33.18 -16.40 -10.49
C PRO A 1006 32.24 -15.40 -11.18
N PRO A 1007 32.03 -15.47 -12.51
CA PRO A 1007 31.22 -14.49 -13.23
C PRO A 1007 29.80 -14.29 -12.65
N GLU A 1008 29.16 -15.37 -12.16
CA GLU A 1008 27.83 -15.29 -11.54
C GLU A 1008 27.80 -14.53 -10.21
N LEU A 1009 28.95 -14.34 -9.54
CA LEU A 1009 29.06 -13.63 -8.26
C LEU A 1009 29.47 -12.17 -8.41
N ASN A 1010 29.64 -11.64 -9.63
CA ASN A 1010 30.13 -10.27 -9.83
C ASN A 1010 29.30 -9.21 -9.08
N ASP A 1011 27.97 -9.26 -9.20
CA ASP A 1011 27.09 -8.31 -8.53
C ASP A 1011 27.07 -8.50 -7.01
N MET A 1012 27.08 -9.76 -6.54
CA MET A 1012 27.17 -10.09 -5.12
C MET A 1012 28.48 -9.57 -4.51
N CYS A 1013 29.62 -9.82 -5.17
CA CYS A 1013 30.93 -9.34 -4.72
C CYS A 1013 30.99 -7.81 -4.72
N ARG A 1014 30.40 -7.13 -5.72
CA ARG A 1014 30.30 -5.66 -5.72
C ARG A 1014 29.58 -5.14 -4.48
N ILE A 1015 28.47 -5.78 -4.11
CA ILE A 1015 27.70 -5.43 -2.90
C ILE A 1015 28.55 -5.70 -1.65
N ILE A 1016 29.19 -6.87 -1.55
CA ILE A 1016 30.01 -7.23 -0.40
C ILE A 1016 31.18 -6.26 -0.22
N SER A 1017 31.90 -5.93 -1.30
CA SER A 1017 32.97 -4.93 -1.31
C SER A 1017 32.47 -3.58 -0.79
N HIS A 1018 31.32 -3.13 -1.29
CA HIS A 1018 30.74 -1.85 -0.87
C HIS A 1018 30.31 -1.86 0.60
N VAL A 1019 29.71 -2.96 1.08
CA VAL A 1019 29.38 -3.14 2.50
C VAL A 1019 30.65 -3.15 3.35
N HIS A 1020 31.69 -3.86 2.93
CA HIS A 1020 32.94 -3.91 3.69
C HIS A 1020 33.61 -2.54 3.82
N GLN A 1021 33.58 -1.71 2.76
CA GLN A 1021 34.22 -0.40 2.75
C GLN A 1021 33.39 0.70 3.43
N HIS A 1022 32.07 0.70 3.22
CA HIS A 1022 31.20 1.85 3.51
C HIS A 1022 30.01 1.52 4.42
N HIS A 1023 29.85 0.26 4.82
CA HIS A 1023 28.78 -0.19 5.72
C HIS A 1023 29.26 -1.31 6.66
N HIS A 1024 30.53 -1.29 7.07
CA HIS A 1024 31.13 -2.34 7.87
C HIS A 1024 30.42 -2.54 9.22
N TYR A 1025 29.75 -1.50 9.72
CA TYR A 1025 28.89 -1.56 10.90
C TYR A 1025 27.68 -2.52 10.75
N LEU A 1026 27.37 -2.99 9.53
CA LEU A 1026 26.38 -4.04 9.28
C LEU A 1026 26.96 -5.46 9.45
N LEU A 1027 28.29 -5.59 9.53
CA LEU A 1027 29.01 -6.85 9.70
C LEU A 1027 29.41 -7.08 11.18
N GLY A 1028 28.87 -6.27 12.09
CA GLY A 1028 29.18 -6.32 13.52
C GLY A 1028 28.79 -7.64 14.17
N ARG A 1029 29.38 -7.90 15.34
CA ARG A 1029 29.12 -9.12 16.11
C ARG A 1029 27.72 -9.10 16.72
N VAL A 1030 27.16 -10.29 16.90
CA VAL A 1030 25.87 -10.52 17.56
C VAL A 1030 26.06 -11.51 18.71
N GLU A 1031 25.11 -11.53 19.64
CA GLU A 1031 25.09 -12.54 20.70
C GLU A 1031 24.82 -13.95 20.13
N VAL A 1032 25.57 -14.93 20.64
CA VAL A 1032 25.50 -16.35 20.21
C VAL A 1032 24.38 -17.09 20.92
#